data_AF-A0A0C4F662-F1
#
_entry.id   AF-A0A0C4F662-F1
#
_cell.length_a   1.000
_cell.length_b   1.000
_cell.length_c   1.000
_cell.angle_alpha   90.00
_cell.angle_beta   90.00
_cell.angle_gamma   90.00
#
_symmetry.space_group_name_H-M   'P 1'
#
loop_
_entity.id
_entity.type
_entity.pdbx_description
1 polymer ?
#
loop_
_entity_poly.entity_id
_entity_poly.type
_entity_poly.pdbx_seq_one_letter_code
_entity_poly.pdbx_strand_id
1 'polypeptide(L)'
;MIQSLHSVYLVLKYKTNDWTGSNTFYDFRDCNCLPHTKTSQPVDLVDVSGQRQVKVKFCQCTLDVVTLLKLGYMAGLPMKPQTAFSMPLMQLHNHLWNNCNIGTLPFTVALREFVEPRSQRLRARNRNHARELRRPLSAAVDLFRLLHDMTDKTIFSYLKLTEQQILAQESCPACFGPRPPNSSLYPNSTRDQLIICLDGNFQHWHHTLASRDNVPLVIPRIFIHPDQVEATTQYIRRQEQLLTPPSQGCDDTGLMGCCCRHDAAVYFANIHKSGEQRNLPMAIIRLLLSAVESDRPLSILYNIGCSLDKYASSRNLLGRDRARVKFGTSIFHAYVHNWACQLEYNPRFNDGWGLSDGKGLERLWSYLSSLVSPLRYATRNHRLAALAHRLKYHNRRSKNSLIYWLRRKFGNAVKRRHKTEQLKRKAEALNRGNSTNQSAEKLEEERLLLLLWDAKSDLFVQAVHLRAEREPILNSKNMGTQLGTKLKEKIYKAIAARRPAVVKLINYFNSCHAKFVAQFPDQSQIIPNFNGSLTYEEFSAMSLDDTFWNGGLYFHSRAPWAIDPDIHSCAMSDAGVNLEVPDIDEELEDVLLDNEGDDGDYAEDDWVDEIGYDDTPKVAPPLPAEVAPPLPQESEARISSPVPEELNVPDRSAPSIPE
;
A
#
# COMPACT_ATOMS: atom_id res chain seq x y z
N MET A 1 -32.52 -0.36 -19.10
CA MET A 1 -32.66 -1.21 -17.88
C MET A 1 -32.08 -0.52 -16.65
N ILE A 2 -30.75 -0.44 -16.51
CA ILE A 2 -30.06 -0.01 -15.26
C ILE A 2 -30.50 1.38 -14.75
N GLN A 3 -30.69 2.38 -15.62
CA GLN A 3 -31.20 3.71 -15.23
C GLN A 3 -32.56 3.66 -14.50
N SER A 4 -33.49 2.83 -14.97
CA SER A 4 -34.82 2.66 -14.33
C SER A 4 -34.71 1.93 -12.99
N LEU A 5 -33.77 0.99 -12.85
CA LEU A 5 -33.47 0.37 -11.57
C LEU A 5 -32.89 1.38 -10.57
N HIS A 6 -31.98 2.24 -11.03
CA HIS A 6 -31.35 3.27 -10.20
C HIS A 6 -32.33 4.34 -9.71
N SER A 7 -33.26 4.81 -10.55
CA SER A 7 -34.29 5.76 -10.10
C SER A 7 -35.19 5.18 -9.01
N VAL A 8 -35.61 3.92 -9.15
CA VAL A 8 -36.41 3.22 -8.13
C VAL A 8 -35.59 2.91 -6.88
N TYR A 9 -34.30 2.57 -7.03
CA TYR A 9 -33.37 2.40 -5.91
C TYR A 9 -33.29 3.66 -5.04
N LEU A 10 -33.13 4.85 -5.63
CA LEU A 10 -33.10 6.10 -4.86
C LEU A 10 -34.42 6.39 -4.12
N VAL A 11 -35.57 6.19 -4.77
CA VAL A 11 -36.88 6.39 -4.14
C VAL A 11 -37.10 5.43 -2.97
N LEU A 12 -36.73 4.15 -3.13
CA LEU A 12 -36.87 3.16 -2.07
C LEU A 12 -35.87 3.40 -0.94
N LYS A 13 -34.60 3.73 -1.26
CA LYS A 13 -33.57 4.11 -0.28
C LYS A 13 -34.05 5.27 0.60
N TYR A 14 -34.72 6.27 0.02
CA TYR A 14 -35.35 7.33 0.81
C TYR A 14 -36.51 6.80 1.68
N LYS A 15 -37.47 6.07 1.09
CA LYS A 15 -38.66 5.57 1.79
C LYS A 15 -38.37 4.60 2.93
N THR A 16 -37.34 3.76 2.82
CA THR A 16 -36.99 2.72 3.82
C THR A 16 -35.85 3.14 4.75
N ASN A 17 -35.40 4.40 4.68
CA ASN A 17 -34.20 4.91 5.36
C ASN A 17 -32.98 4.00 5.12
N ASP A 18 -32.62 3.82 3.85
CA ASP A 18 -31.61 2.86 3.37
C ASP A 18 -31.83 1.44 3.92
N TRP A 19 -33.07 0.97 3.88
CA TRP A 19 -33.49 -0.35 4.38
C TRP A 19 -33.12 -0.64 5.85
N THR A 20 -32.99 0.40 6.69
CA THR A 20 -32.87 0.26 8.15
C THR A 20 -34.20 0.41 8.89
N GLY A 21 -35.27 0.86 8.21
CA GLY A 21 -36.60 1.05 8.81
C GLY A 21 -37.39 -0.25 9.00
N SER A 22 -38.42 -0.22 9.84
CA SER A 22 -39.38 -1.34 10.00
C SER A 22 -40.16 -1.68 8.72
N ASN A 23 -40.18 -0.75 7.76
CA ASN A 23 -40.82 -0.89 6.44
C ASN A 23 -39.92 -1.52 5.36
N THR A 24 -38.72 -2.02 5.71
CA THR A 24 -37.74 -2.61 4.78
C THR A 24 -38.29 -3.67 3.82
N PHE A 25 -39.25 -4.48 4.28
CA PHE A 25 -39.89 -5.55 3.50
C PHE A 25 -41.35 -5.27 3.14
N TYR A 26 -41.80 -4.00 3.20
CA TYR A 26 -43.14 -3.63 2.72
C TYR A 26 -43.21 -3.78 1.20
N ASP A 27 -44.42 -4.06 0.69
CA ASP A 27 -44.65 -4.25 -0.73
C ASP A 27 -44.87 -2.90 -1.44
N PHE A 28 -43.84 -2.40 -2.12
CA PHE A 28 -43.89 -1.14 -2.87
C PHE A 28 -44.25 -1.35 -4.35
N ARG A 29 -44.98 -2.42 -4.70
CA ARG A 29 -45.39 -2.73 -6.09
C ARG A 29 -46.71 -2.07 -6.49
N ASP A 30 -46.58 -0.91 -7.11
CA ASP A 30 -47.69 -0.21 -7.76
C ASP A 30 -47.94 -0.80 -9.17
N CYS A 31 -48.96 -1.65 -9.34
CA CYS A 31 -49.24 -2.32 -10.63
C CYS A 31 -50.74 -2.60 -10.84
N ASN A 32 -51.38 -1.74 -11.63
CA ASN A 32 -52.82 -1.79 -11.94
C ASN A 32 -53.20 -2.76 -13.07
N CYS A 33 -52.25 -3.50 -13.64
CA CYS A 33 -52.52 -4.48 -14.69
C CYS A 33 -53.38 -5.65 -14.17
N LEU A 34 -54.21 -6.20 -15.05
CA LEU A 34 -55.17 -7.26 -14.72
C LEU A 34 -54.47 -8.54 -14.20
N PRO A 35 -55.08 -9.32 -13.28
CA PRO A 35 -54.42 -10.47 -12.67
C PRO A 35 -53.91 -11.52 -13.68
N HIS A 36 -54.60 -11.69 -14.81
CA HIS A 36 -54.21 -12.66 -15.84
C HIS A 36 -52.99 -12.24 -16.67
N THR A 37 -52.59 -10.95 -16.67
CA THR A 37 -51.37 -10.48 -17.34
C THR A 37 -50.13 -10.58 -16.44
N LYS A 38 -50.28 -11.13 -15.22
CA LYS A 38 -49.21 -11.27 -14.22
C LYS A 38 -48.71 -12.72 -14.20
N THR A 39 -47.41 -12.92 -14.41
CA THR A 39 -46.79 -14.23 -14.36
C THR A 39 -46.30 -14.54 -12.94
N SER A 40 -46.50 -15.77 -12.46
CA SER A 40 -46.03 -16.20 -11.15
C SER A 40 -44.82 -17.11 -11.30
N GLN A 41 -43.66 -16.72 -10.77
CA GLN A 41 -42.43 -17.51 -10.83
C GLN A 41 -41.90 -17.77 -9.40
N PRO A 42 -41.43 -19.00 -9.07
CA PRO A 42 -40.72 -19.23 -7.82
C PRO A 42 -39.36 -18.52 -7.83
N VAL A 43 -39.07 -17.78 -6.76
CA VAL A 43 -37.79 -17.10 -6.52
C VAL A 43 -37.30 -17.50 -5.13
N ASP A 44 -36.03 -17.89 -5.06
CA ASP A 44 -35.33 -18.16 -3.81
C ASP A 44 -34.91 -16.81 -3.19
N LEU A 45 -35.54 -16.42 -2.09
CA LEU A 45 -35.25 -15.20 -1.34
C LEU A 45 -34.33 -15.53 -0.16
N VAL A 46 -33.18 -14.87 -0.09
CA VAL A 46 -32.16 -15.05 0.95
C VAL A 46 -32.01 -13.77 1.75
N ASP A 47 -32.09 -13.87 3.07
CA ASP A 47 -31.90 -12.78 4.03
C ASP A 47 -30.92 -13.20 5.14
N VAL A 48 -30.42 -12.25 5.93
CA VAL A 48 -29.60 -12.50 7.13
C VAL A 48 -30.34 -13.41 8.12
N SER A 49 -31.67 -13.28 8.23
CA SER A 49 -32.51 -13.98 9.21
C SER A 49 -32.96 -15.37 8.75
N GLY A 50 -32.78 -15.73 7.48
CA GLY A 50 -33.30 -16.98 6.92
C GLY A 50 -33.46 -16.95 5.39
N GLN A 51 -33.77 -18.10 4.79
CA GLN A 51 -34.01 -18.23 3.35
C GLN A 51 -35.33 -18.97 3.06
N ARG A 52 -36.02 -18.59 1.98
CA ARG A 52 -37.32 -19.17 1.58
C ARG A 52 -37.56 -19.06 0.08
N GLN A 53 -38.25 -20.04 -0.50
CA GLN A 53 -38.73 -19.96 -1.88
C GLN A 53 -40.14 -19.37 -1.91
N VAL A 54 -40.35 -18.30 -2.66
CA VAL A 54 -41.63 -17.57 -2.73
C VAL A 54 -42.11 -17.49 -4.18
N LYS A 55 -43.40 -17.69 -4.42
CA LYS A 55 -44.04 -17.43 -5.72
C LYS A 55 -44.24 -15.92 -5.89
N VAL A 56 -43.29 -15.26 -6.54
CA VAL A 56 -43.36 -13.81 -6.83
C VAL A 56 -44.21 -13.59 -8.09
N LYS A 57 -45.14 -12.64 -8.01
CA LYS A 57 -45.92 -12.16 -9.16
C LYS A 57 -45.14 -11.04 -9.87
N PHE A 58 -44.80 -11.27 -11.14
CA PHE A 58 -44.18 -10.34 -12.07
C PHE A 58 -45.22 -9.83 -13.08
N CYS A 59 -44.96 -8.68 -13.72
CA CYS A 59 -45.84 -8.10 -14.72
C CYS A 59 -45.01 -7.40 -15.80
N GLN A 60 -45.40 -7.49 -17.07
CA GLN A 60 -44.65 -6.91 -18.20
C GLN A 60 -44.50 -5.37 -18.12
N CYS A 61 -45.32 -4.68 -17.34
CA CYS A 61 -45.20 -3.24 -17.10
C CYS A 61 -44.03 -2.84 -16.18
N THR A 62 -43.30 -3.78 -15.57
CA THR A 62 -42.21 -3.50 -14.64
C THR A 62 -41.13 -4.58 -14.73
N LEU A 63 -39.87 -4.17 -14.87
CA LEU A 63 -38.73 -5.09 -14.96
C LEU A 63 -38.67 -6.02 -13.73
N ASP A 64 -38.32 -7.29 -13.93
CA ASP A 64 -38.23 -8.29 -12.84
C ASP A 64 -37.34 -7.82 -11.68
N VAL A 65 -36.18 -7.23 -12.01
CA VAL A 65 -35.23 -6.67 -11.02
C VAL A 65 -35.81 -5.49 -10.22
N VAL A 66 -36.65 -4.67 -10.86
CA VAL A 66 -37.34 -3.55 -10.19
C VAL A 66 -38.46 -4.08 -9.29
N THR A 67 -39.14 -5.15 -9.73
CA THR A 67 -40.18 -5.84 -8.96
C THR A 67 -39.61 -6.45 -7.67
N LEU A 68 -38.42 -7.07 -7.73
CA LEU A 68 -37.74 -7.59 -6.55
C LEU A 68 -37.19 -6.48 -5.64
N LEU A 69 -36.65 -5.40 -6.22
CA LEU A 69 -36.17 -4.27 -5.42
C LEU A 69 -37.30 -3.59 -4.64
N LYS A 70 -38.49 -3.47 -5.25
CA LYS A 70 -39.75 -3.03 -4.60
C LYS A 70 -40.26 -3.96 -3.50
N LEU A 71 -39.67 -5.15 -3.34
CA LEU A 71 -39.92 -6.09 -2.24
C LEU A 71 -38.77 -6.12 -1.20
N GLY A 72 -37.75 -5.27 -1.36
CA GLY A 72 -36.57 -5.23 -0.47
C GLY A 72 -35.44 -6.19 -0.85
N TYR A 73 -35.39 -6.70 -2.09
CA TYR A 73 -34.39 -7.67 -2.55
C TYR A 73 -33.63 -7.24 -3.81
N MET A 74 -32.31 -7.36 -3.78
CA MET A 74 -31.45 -7.27 -4.97
C MET A 74 -31.44 -8.60 -5.72
N ALA A 75 -31.79 -8.57 -7.01
CA ALA A 75 -31.80 -9.74 -7.88
C ALA A 75 -30.37 -10.23 -8.20
N GLY A 76 -30.14 -11.54 -8.14
CA GLY A 76 -28.87 -12.16 -8.56
C GLY A 76 -28.70 -12.31 -10.07
N LEU A 77 -29.72 -11.99 -10.88
CA LEU A 77 -29.67 -11.97 -12.35
C LEU A 77 -30.60 -10.87 -12.91
N PRO A 78 -30.25 -10.24 -14.06
CA PRO A 78 -31.03 -9.15 -14.64
C PRO A 78 -32.33 -9.57 -15.32
N MET A 79 -32.50 -10.85 -15.67
CA MET A 79 -33.69 -11.37 -16.36
C MET A 79 -34.10 -12.72 -15.77
N LYS A 80 -35.41 -12.94 -15.56
CA LYS A 80 -35.99 -14.16 -14.97
C LYS A 80 -35.24 -14.62 -13.69
N PRO A 81 -35.00 -13.74 -12.71
CA PRO A 81 -34.21 -14.03 -11.52
C PRO A 81 -34.75 -15.24 -10.76
N GLN A 82 -33.88 -16.21 -10.49
CA GLN A 82 -34.20 -17.39 -9.66
C GLN A 82 -33.81 -17.20 -8.20
N THR A 83 -32.90 -16.27 -7.91
CA THR A 83 -32.40 -15.97 -6.56
C THR A 83 -32.32 -14.47 -6.37
N ALA A 84 -32.70 -13.99 -5.19
CA ALA A 84 -32.61 -12.60 -4.79
C ALA A 84 -32.19 -12.49 -3.31
N PHE A 85 -31.39 -11.48 -2.99
CA PHE A 85 -30.77 -11.29 -1.68
C PHE A 85 -31.31 -10.01 -1.05
N SER A 86 -31.61 -10.00 0.24
CA SER A 86 -32.18 -8.82 0.88
C SER A 86 -31.23 -7.63 0.85
N MET A 87 -31.76 -6.42 0.83
CA MET A 87 -30.94 -5.21 0.91
C MET A 87 -30.09 -5.13 2.19
N PRO A 88 -30.59 -5.51 3.39
CA PRO A 88 -29.77 -5.68 4.59
C PRO A 88 -28.63 -6.69 4.42
N LEU A 89 -28.85 -7.82 3.72
CA LEU A 89 -27.78 -8.80 3.44
C LEU A 89 -26.70 -8.23 2.50
N MET A 90 -27.08 -7.40 1.52
CA MET A 90 -26.11 -6.69 0.66
C MET A 90 -25.28 -5.68 1.45
N GLN A 91 -25.90 -4.95 2.38
CA GLN A 91 -25.21 -4.03 3.26
C GLN A 91 -24.25 -4.77 4.20
N LEU A 92 -24.70 -5.84 4.87
CA LEU A 92 -23.87 -6.68 5.74
C LEU A 92 -22.65 -7.24 4.98
N HIS A 93 -22.85 -7.87 3.83
CA HIS A 93 -21.75 -8.37 3.00
C HIS A 93 -20.79 -7.24 2.61
N ASN A 94 -21.31 -6.06 2.24
CA ASN A 94 -20.50 -4.90 1.89
C ASN A 94 -19.68 -4.37 3.09
N HIS A 95 -20.19 -4.43 4.31
CA HIS A 95 -19.45 -4.08 5.53
C HIS A 95 -18.38 -5.11 5.90
N LEU A 96 -18.70 -6.41 5.80
CA LEU A 96 -17.74 -7.49 6.03
C LEU A 96 -16.61 -7.49 4.99
N TRP A 97 -16.92 -7.25 3.71
CA TRP A 97 -15.90 -7.10 2.67
C TRP A 97 -14.97 -5.91 2.95
N ASN A 98 -15.52 -4.80 3.41
CA ASN A 98 -14.75 -3.58 3.70
C ASN A 98 -13.88 -3.65 4.97
N ASN A 99 -14.17 -4.55 5.92
CA ASN A 99 -13.37 -4.69 7.15
C ASN A 99 -12.55 -5.99 7.18
N CYS A 100 -13.13 -7.10 6.74
CA CYS A 100 -12.58 -8.45 6.85
C CYS A 100 -12.08 -9.05 5.52
N ASN A 101 -12.23 -8.33 4.39
CA ASN A 101 -11.87 -8.82 3.05
C ASN A 101 -12.52 -10.16 2.65
N ILE A 102 -13.72 -10.45 3.18
CA ILE A 102 -14.33 -11.77 2.99
C ILE A 102 -14.65 -12.04 1.52
N GLY A 103 -14.16 -13.18 1.00
CA GLY A 103 -14.50 -13.62 -0.35
C GLY A 103 -15.95 -14.09 -0.47
N THR A 104 -16.55 -13.96 -1.66
CA THR A 104 -17.95 -14.39 -1.88
C THR A 104 -18.17 -15.86 -1.56
N LEU A 105 -17.20 -16.73 -1.85
CA LEU A 105 -17.31 -18.17 -1.56
C LEU A 105 -17.44 -18.44 -0.04
N PRO A 106 -16.44 -18.12 0.83
CA PRO A 106 -16.55 -18.37 2.26
C PRO A 106 -17.77 -17.66 2.88
N PHE A 107 -18.12 -16.45 2.43
CA PHE A 107 -19.35 -15.80 2.90
C PHE A 107 -20.61 -16.61 2.55
N THR A 108 -20.76 -17.14 1.33
CA THR A 108 -21.93 -17.97 0.99
C THR A 108 -21.97 -19.32 1.70
N VAL A 109 -20.81 -19.89 2.04
CA VAL A 109 -20.70 -21.13 2.83
C VAL A 109 -21.17 -20.88 4.27
N ALA A 110 -20.59 -19.88 4.93
CA ALA A 110 -20.95 -19.48 6.29
C ALA A 110 -22.41 -19.02 6.40
N LEU A 111 -22.89 -18.21 5.44
CA LEU A 111 -24.29 -17.79 5.37
C LEU A 111 -25.22 -18.99 5.27
N ARG A 112 -24.94 -19.95 4.37
CA ARG A 112 -25.73 -21.18 4.20
C ARG A 112 -25.79 -21.97 5.50
N GLU A 113 -24.66 -22.23 6.15
CA GLU A 113 -24.59 -22.96 7.41
C GLU A 113 -25.31 -22.25 8.56
N PHE A 114 -25.33 -20.92 8.55
CA PHE A 114 -26.09 -20.13 9.51
C PHE A 114 -27.61 -20.15 9.24
N VAL A 115 -28.06 -19.99 7.98
CA VAL A 115 -29.48 -19.83 7.65
C VAL A 115 -30.22 -21.15 7.39
N GLU A 116 -29.56 -22.21 6.92
CA GLU A 116 -30.22 -23.51 6.65
C GLU A 116 -30.89 -24.10 7.90
N PRO A 117 -30.23 -24.17 9.09
CA PRO A 117 -30.87 -24.68 10.31
C PRO A 117 -32.02 -23.82 10.84
N ARG A 118 -32.05 -22.54 10.47
CA ARG A 118 -33.07 -21.56 10.91
C ARG A 118 -34.27 -21.48 9.97
N SER A 119 -34.22 -22.14 8.82
CA SER A 119 -35.22 -22.02 7.76
C SER A 119 -35.28 -23.27 6.88
N GLN A 120 -35.43 -23.13 5.56
CA GLN A 120 -35.47 -24.27 4.64
C GLN A 120 -34.19 -24.39 3.81
N ARG A 121 -33.81 -25.61 3.43
CA ARG A 121 -32.72 -25.86 2.50
C ARG A 121 -33.12 -25.54 1.07
N LEU A 122 -32.52 -24.52 0.46
CA LEU A 122 -32.70 -24.21 -0.96
C LEU A 122 -31.96 -25.25 -1.83
N ARG A 123 -32.71 -25.99 -2.65
CA ARG A 123 -32.17 -27.02 -3.56
C ARG A 123 -32.01 -26.49 -4.99
N ALA A 124 -31.03 -27.01 -5.70
CA ALA A 124 -30.91 -26.75 -7.13
C ALA A 124 -32.13 -27.31 -7.90
N ARG A 125 -32.54 -26.63 -8.99
CA ARG A 125 -33.72 -27.03 -9.77
C ARG A 125 -33.59 -28.49 -10.25
N ASN A 126 -34.57 -29.32 -9.90
CA ASN A 126 -34.65 -30.74 -10.21
C ASN A 126 -33.47 -31.59 -9.70
N ARG A 127 -32.70 -31.14 -8.69
CA ARG A 127 -31.62 -31.92 -8.07
C ARG A 127 -31.67 -31.86 -6.54
N ASN A 128 -31.06 -32.83 -5.87
CA ASN A 128 -31.06 -32.93 -4.40
C ASN A 128 -29.93 -32.17 -3.69
N HIS A 129 -28.95 -31.63 -4.42
CA HIS A 129 -27.87 -30.82 -3.83
C HIS A 129 -28.32 -29.38 -3.55
N ALA A 130 -27.61 -28.70 -2.63
CA ALA A 130 -27.88 -27.31 -2.27
C ALA A 130 -27.70 -26.35 -3.46
N ARG A 131 -28.43 -25.24 -3.45
CA ARG A 131 -28.31 -24.15 -4.44
C ARG A 131 -26.91 -23.54 -4.40
N GLU A 132 -26.28 -23.33 -5.56
CA GLU A 132 -25.08 -22.48 -5.68
C GLU A 132 -25.52 -21.01 -5.52
N LEU A 133 -25.08 -20.36 -4.44
CA LEU A 133 -25.40 -18.97 -4.13
C LEU A 133 -24.29 -17.98 -4.52
N ARG A 134 -23.05 -18.45 -4.73
CA ARG A 134 -21.87 -17.60 -4.94
C ARG A 134 -21.97 -16.77 -6.22
N ARG A 135 -22.29 -17.39 -7.37
CA ARG A 135 -22.45 -16.67 -8.64
C ARG A 135 -23.57 -15.62 -8.60
N PRO A 136 -24.82 -15.95 -8.18
CA PRO A 136 -25.87 -14.94 -8.09
C PRO A 136 -25.58 -13.88 -7.01
N LEU A 137 -24.85 -14.21 -5.92
CA LEU A 137 -24.45 -13.21 -4.93
C LEU A 137 -23.42 -12.23 -5.51
N SER A 138 -22.36 -12.70 -6.18
CA SER A 138 -21.39 -11.80 -6.83
C SER A 138 -22.08 -10.82 -7.78
N ALA A 139 -23.01 -11.31 -8.62
CA ALA A 139 -23.77 -10.46 -9.53
C ALA A 139 -24.67 -9.43 -8.80
N ALA A 140 -25.30 -9.82 -7.68
CA ALA A 140 -26.09 -8.90 -6.85
C ALA A 140 -25.21 -7.84 -6.17
N VAL A 141 -24.01 -8.21 -5.70
CA VAL A 141 -23.03 -7.31 -5.06
C VAL A 141 -22.46 -6.31 -6.07
N ASP A 142 -22.09 -6.76 -7.26
CA ASP A 142 -21.60 -5.88 -8.33
C ASP A 142 -22.68 -4.88 -8.77
N LEU A 143 -23.94 -5.33 -8.89
CA LEU A 143 -25.08 -4.45 -9.18
C LEU A 143 -25.38 -3.46 -8.03
N PHE A 144 -25.30 -3.91 -6.77
CA PHE A 144 -25.44 -3.06 -5.59
C PHE A 144 -24.35 -1.97 -5.52
N ARG A 145 -23.10 -2.30 -5.83
CA ARG A 145 -21.98 -1.34 -5.92
C ARG A 145 -22.17 -0.36 -7.08
N LEU A 146 -22.57 -0.85 -8.25
CA LEU A 146 -22.88 0.01 -9.41
C LEU A 146 -23.97 1.04 -9.10
N LEU A 147 -25.03 0.66 -8.36
CA LEU A 147 -26.08 1.58 -7.94
C LEU A 147 -25.58 2.68 -6.98
N HIS A 148 -24.57 2.40 -6.15
CA HIS A 148 -23.92 3.42 -5.33
C HIS A 148 -23.09 4.38 -6.20
N ASP A 149 -22.25 3.87 -7.10
CA ASP A 149 -21.43 4.72 -7.97
C ASP A 149 -22.27 5.56 -8.95
N MET A 150 -23.41 5.04 -9.40
CA MET A 150 -24.41 5.83 -10.14
C MET A 150 -25.01 6.94 -9.29
N THR A 151 -25.26 6.69 -8.01
CA THR A 151 -25.80 7.69 -7.08
C THR A 151 -24.84 8.85 -6.91
N ASP A 152 -23.55 8.57 -6.68
CA ASP A 152 -22.52 9.60 -6.54
C ASP A 152 -22.37 10.41 -7.83
N LYS A 153 -22.31 9.75 -9.01
CA LYS A 153 -22.30 10.42 -10.32
C LYS A 153 -23.52 11.31 -10.55
N THR A 154 -24.72 10.88 -10.13
CA THR A 154 -25.93 11.70 -10.20
C THR A 154 -25.85 12.92 -9.29
N ILE A 155 -25.35 12.78 -8.06
CA ILE A 155 -25.13 13.88 -7.13
C ILE A 155 -24.15 14.91 -7.71
N PHE A 156 -23.00 14.46 -8.23
CA PHE A 156 -21.99 15.35 -8.81
C PHE A 156 -22.53 16.14 -10.00
N SER A 157 -23.28 15.47 -10.89
CA SER A 157 -23.89 16.08 -12.07
C SER A 157 -24.98 17.08 -11.70
N TYR A 158 -25.86 16.73 -10.77
CA TYR A 158 -26.97 17.59 -10.36
C TYR A 158 -26.50 18.84 -9.60
N LEU A 159 -25.51 18.69 -8.72
CA LEU A 159 -24.87 19.79 -8.00
C LEU A 159 -23.86 20.57 -8.86
N LYS A 160 -23.58 20.12 -10.09
CA LYS A 160 -22.60 20.71 -11.03
C LYS A 160 -21.21 20.89 -10.41
N LEU A 161 -20.76 19.90 -9.63
CA LEU A 161 -19.49 19.99 -8.91
C LEU A 161 -18.30 20.05 -9.88
N THR A 162 -17.31 20.87 -9.56
CA THR A 162 -16.02 20.89 -10.27
C THR A 162 -15.20 19.65 -9.94
N GLU A 163 -14.20 19.32 -10.77
CA GLU A 163 -13.29 18.21 -10.51
C GLU A 163 -12.63 18.30 -9.13
N GLN A 164 -12.16 19.49 -8.72
CA GLN A 164 -11.67 19.76 -7.38
C GLN A 164 -12.71 19.49 -6.28
N GLN A 165 -13.96 19.93 -6.44
CA GLN A 165 -15.02 19.68 -5.46
C GLN A 165 -15.33 18.18 -5.33
N ILE A 166 -15.24 17.44 -6.43
CA ILE A 166 -15.43 15.98 -6.42
C ILE A 166 -14.22 15.29 -5.75
N LEU A 167 -12.99 15.74 -6.00
CA LEU A 167 -11.81 15.28 -5.25
C LEU A 167 -11.89 15.62 -3.74
N ALA A 168 -12.52 16.73 -3.36
CA ALA A 168 -12.78 17.07 -1.97
C ALA A 168 -13.79 16.12 -1.33
N GLN A 169 -14.85 15.77 -2.07
CA GLN A 169 -15.90 14.86 -1.61
C GLN A 169 -15.45 13.39 -1.59
N GLU A 170 -14.75 12.90 -2.60
CA GLU A 170 -14.32 11.51 -2.72
C GLU A 170 -13.03 11.23 -1.97
N SER A 171 -12.02 12.11 -2.09
CA SER A 171 -10.65 11.88 -1.59
C SER A 171 -10.36 12.60 -0.28
N CYS A 172 -10.09 13.91 -0.30
CA CYS A 172 -9.61 14.64 0.86
C CYS A 172 -10.08 16.11 0.88
N PRO A 173 -11.02 16.49 1.76
CA PRO A 173 -11.50 17.87 1.83
C PRO A 173 -10.45 18.85 2.37
N ALA A 174 -9.45 18.40 3.14
CA ALA A 174 -8.35 19.25 3.59
C ALA A 174 -7.32 19.58 2.49
N CYS A 175 -7.28 18.80 1.40
CA CYS A 175 -6.42 19.09 0.24
C CYS A 175 -7.19 19.80 -0.88
N PHE A 176 -8.37 19.28 -1.23
CA PHE A 176 -9.12 19.75 -2.40
C PHE A 176 -10.30 20.66 -2.05
N GLY A 177 -10.58 20.89 -0.76
CA GLY A 177 -11.54 21.90 -0.33
C GLY A 177 -11.14 23.32 -0.74
N PRO A 178 -12.02 24.31 -0.47
CA PRO A 178 -11.77 25.69 -0.85
C PRO A 178 -10.54 26.26 -0.13
N ARG A 179 -9.79 27.13 -0.84
CA ARG A 179 -8.68 27.91 -0.27
C ARG A 179 -9.12 28.62 1.02
N PRO A 180 -8.39 28.49 2.14
CA PRO A 180 -8.80 29.11 3.40
C PRO A 180 -8.75 30.64 3.30
N PRO A 181 -9.70 31.38 3.92
CA PRO A 181 -9.81 32.83 3.75
C PRO A 181 -8.60 33.59 4.30
N ASN A 182 -7.88 33.01 5.26
CA ASN A 182 -6.65 33.55 5.85
C ASN A 182 -5.36 33.05 5.14
N SER A 183 -5.46 32.53 3.91
CA SER A 183 -4.31 32.02 3.14
C SER A 183 -3.14 33.03 3.04
N SER A 184 -3.45 34.33 2.99
CA SER A 184 -2.46 35.42 3.01
C SER A 184 -1.52 35.40 4.23
N LEU A 185 -1.95 34.89 5.39
CA LEU A 185 -1.14 34.80 6.61
C LEU A 185 -0.01 33.77 6.53
N TYR A 186 -0.09 32.82 5.60
CA TYR A 186 0.93 31.78 5.43
C TYR A 186 2.05 32.26 4.50
N PRO A 187 3.33 31.93 4.76
CA PRO A 187 4.44 32.24 3.85
C PRO A 187 4.24 31.63 2.46
N ASN A 188 4.70 32.32 1.40
CA ASN A 188 4.60 31.87 0.01
C ASN A 188 5.07 30.41 -0.20
N SER A 189 6.08 29.95 0.54
CA SER A 189 6.61 28.57 0.48
C SER A 189 5.64 27.48 0.97
N THR A 190 4.57 27.84 1.68
CA THR A 190 3.58 26.89 2.26
C THR A 190 2.12 27.25 1.95
N ARG A 191 1.87 28.46 1.44
CA ARG A 191 0.54 28.99 1.17
C ARG A 191 -0.20 28.15 0.13
N ASP A 192 -1.34 27.60 0.52
CA ASP A 192 -2.24 26.78 -0.31
C ASP A 192 -1.55 25.61 -1.06
N GLN A 193 -0.40 25.16 -0.54
CA GLN A 193 0.43 24.14 -1.16
C GLN A 193 -0.27 22.78 -1.15
N LEU A 194 -0.64 22.28 -2.33
CA LEU A 194 -1.05 20.89 -2.48
C LEU A 194 0.20 20.00 -2.48
N ILE A 195 0.26 19.00 -1.59
CA ILE A 195 1.35 18.02 -1.51
C ILE A 195 0.78 16.63 -1.79
N ILE A 196 1.36 15.97 -2.78
CA ILE A 196 0.98 14.67 -3.33
C ILE A 196 2.20 13.73 -3.29
N CYS A 197 1.95 12.45 -3.02
CA CYS A 197 2.93 11.38 -3.11
C CYS A 197 2.59 10.50 -4.33
N LEU A 198 3.61 10.07 -5.08
CA LEU A 198 3.52 9.12 -6.20
C LEU A 198 4.43 7.93 -5.92
N ASP A 199 4.02 6.73 -6.36
CA ASP A 199 4.73 5.47 -6.13
C ASP A 199 4.13 4.35 -7.00
N GLY A 200 4.94 3.37 -7.42
CA GLY A 200 4.50 2.20 -8.16
C GLY A 200 4.57 0.91 -7.34
N ASN A 201 3.57 0.05 -7.49
CA ASN A 201 3.53 -1.26 -6.82
C ASN A 201 3.27 -2.38 -7.85
N PHE A 202 4.26 -3.28 -7.97
CA PHE A 202 4.26 -4.40 -8.92
C PHE A 202 3.67 -5.70 -8.35
N GLN A 203 3.38 -5.78 -7.05
CA GLN A 203 2.74 -6.95 -6.45
C GLN A 203 1.32 -7.16 -6.97
N HIS A 204 0.64 -6.06 -7.35
CA HIS A 204 -0.72 -6.01 -7.91
C HIS A 204 -0.82 -6.40 -9.40
N TRP A 205 0.08 -7.23 -9.92
CA TRP A 205 0.02 -7.74 -11.30
C TRP A 205 -1.22 -8.63 -11.55
N HIS A 206 -1.55 -8.87 -12.83
CA HIS A 206 -2.77 -9.55 -13.26
C HIS A 206 -2.52 -10.56 -14.39
N HIS A 207 -3.09 -11.77 -14.30
CA HIS A 207 -2.88 -12.82 -15.30
C HIS A 207 -3.66 -12.56 -16.60
N THR A 208 -2.95 -12.54 -17.72
CA THR A 208 -3.49 -12.46 -19.10
C THR A 208 -4.57 -13.53 -19.38
N LEU A 209 -4.48 -14.72 -18.78
CA LEU A 209 -5.48 -15.78 -18.93
C LEU A 209 -6.85 -15.43 -18.32
N ALA A 210 -6.90 -14.54 -17.33
CA ALA A 210 -8.13 -14.01 -16.74
C ALA A 210 -8.74 -12.83 -17.55
N SER A 211 -8.08 -12.38 -18.62
CA SER A 211 -8.58 -11.33 -19.53
C SER A 211 -9.53 -11.82 -20.62
N ARG A 212 -9.92 -13.11 -20.64
CA ARG A 212 -10.70 -13.74 -21.73
C ARG A 212 -12.18 -13.30 -21.86
N ASP A 213 -12.62 -12.31 -21.09
CA ASP A 213 -13.98 -11.77 -21.14
C ASP A 213 -14.13 -10.73 -22.25
N ASN A 214 -15.01 -10.98 -23.22
CA ASN A 214 -15.39 -10.04 -24.30
C ASN A 214 -16.26 -8.85 -23.82
N VAL A 215 -16.13 -8.43 -22.56
CA VAL A 215 -16.92 -7.35 -21.95
C VAL A 215 -16.12 -6.04 -21.99
N PRO A 216 -16.70 -4.91 -22.43
CA PRO A 216 -16.02 -3.62 -22.40
C PRO A 216 -15.46 -3.27 -21.01
N LEU A 217 -14.27 -2.67 -21.00
CA LEU A 217 -13.60 -2.27 -19.76
C LEU A 217 -14.34 -1.08 -19.13
N VAL A 218 -14.74 -1.22 -17.86
CA VAL A 218 -15.37 -0.17 -17.05
C VAL A 218 -14.33 0.37 -16.09
N ILE A 219 -13.84 1.58 -16.37
CA ILE A 219 -12.79 2.23 -15.58
C ILE A 219 -13.46 3.10 -14.51
N PRO A 220 -13.23 2.83 -13.20
CA PRO A 220 -13.75 3.67 -12.12
C PRO A 220 -13.06 5.04 -12.12
N ARG A 221 -13.74 6.08 -11.61
CA ARG A 221 -13.25 7.49 -11.67
C ARG A 221 -11.87 7.71 -11.05
N ILE A 222 -11.53 6.95 -10.01
CA ILE A 222 -10.23 7.03 -9.34
C ILE A 222 -9.08 6.49 -10.21
N PHE A 223 -9.39 5.73 -11.27
CA PHE A 223 -8.43 5.26 -12.24
C PHE A 223 -8.36 6.19 -13.46
N ILE A 224 -7.14 6.48 -13.90
CA ILE A 224 -6.86 7.23 -15.12
C ILE A 224 -7.23 6.39 -16.34
N HIS A 225 -7.91 7.00 -17.30
CA HIS A 225 -8.28 6.34 -18.54
C HIS A 225 -7.03 6.08 -19.41
N PRO A 226 -6.87 4.89 -20.03
CA PRO A 226 -5.74 4.60 -20.91
C PRO A 226 -5.46 5.68 -21.95
N ASP A 227 -6.48 6.28 -22.55
CA ASP A 227 -6.34 7.38 -23.52
C ASP A 227 -5.62 8.61 -22.95
N GLN A 228 -5.72 8.89 -21.64
CA GLN A 228 -5.00 10.01 -20.99
C GLN A 228 -3.52 9.66 -20.76
N VAL A 229 -3.24 8.38 -20.44
CA VAL A 229 -1.87 7.86 -20.41
C VAL A 229 -1.29 7.89 -21.81
N GLU A 230 -1.99 7.40 -22.83
CA GLU A 230 -1.54 7.38 -24.22
C GLU A 230 -1.41 8.77 -24.82
N ALA A 231 -2.28 9.74 -24.50
CA ALA A 231 -2.07 11.14 -24.86
C ALA A 231 -0.77 11.70 -24.23
N THR A 232 -0.43 11.27 -23.01
CA THR A 232 0.84 11.61 -22.36
C THR A 232 2.01 10.88 -23.01
N THR A 233 1.87 9.59 -23.35
CA THR A 233 2.84 8.79 -24.11
C THR A 233 3.11 9.40 -25.49
N GLN A 234 2.09 9.83 -26.23
CA GLN A 234 2.23 10.48 -27.53
C GLN A 234 2.87 11.85 -27.40
N TYR A 235 2.51 12.63 -26.39
CA TYR A 235 3.16 13.90 -26.12
C TYR A 235 4.65 13.70 -25.79
N ILE A 236 4.98 12.70 -24.96
CA ILE A 236 6.36 12.29 -24.67
C ILE A 236 7.07 11.79 -25.93
N ARG A 237 6.51 10.85 -26.71
CA ARG A 237 7.07 10.36 -27.98
C ARG A 237 7.26 11.46 -29.04
N ARG A 238 6.43 12.51 -29.04
CA ARG A 238 6.64 13.70 -29.89
C ARG A 238 7.84 14.54 -29.44
N GLN A 239 8.16 14.56 -28.14
CA GLN A 239 9.41 15.13 -27.60
C GLN A 239 10.60 14.14 -27.75
N GLU A 240 10.33 12.83 -27.85
CA GLU A 240 11.30 11.73 -27.88
C GLU A 240 11.31 11.01 -29.25
N GLN A 241 11.43 11.75 -30.35
CA GLN A 241 11.66 11.14 -31.67
C GLN A 241 13.09 10.57 -31.78
N LEU A 242 13.34 9.43 -31.12
CA LEU A 242 14.32 8.39 -31.47
C LEU A 242 14.10 7.12 -30.61
N LEU A 243 13.77 6.01 -31.29
CA LEU A 243 13.96 4.58 -30.94
C LEU A 243 12.89 3.75 -30.16
N THR A 244 12.49 2.68 -30.87
CA THR A 244 12.11 1.30 -30.48
C THR A 244 10.72 0.93 -29.88
N PRO A 245 10.17 -0.26 -30.24
CA PRO A 245 8.82 -0.72 -29.90
C PRO A 245 8.76 -1.58 -28.61
N PRO A 246 7.56 -1.89 -28.06
CA PRO A 246 7.40 -2.60 -26.79
C PRO A 246 7.41 -4.14 -26.90
N SER A 247 7.78 -4.81 -25.80
CA SER A 247 7.76 -6.26 -25.59
C SER A 247 6.40 -6.79 -25.08
N GLN A 248 6.28 -8.11 -24.92
CA GLN A 248 5.02 -8.85 -24.83
C GLN A 248 5.10 -9.94 -23.73
N GLY A 249 4.12 -10.02 -22.82
CA GLY A 249 4.06 -11.07 -21.78
C GLY A 249 2.86 -11.00 -20.82
N CYS A 250 2.69 -9.88 -20.09
CA CYS A 250 1.63 -9.70 -19.07
C CYS A 250 0.68 -8.56 -19.43
N ASP A 251 -0.61 -8.60 -19.07
CA ASP A 251 -1.52 -7.47 -19.30
C ASP A 251 -1.28 -6.31 -18.31
N ASP A 252 -1.63 -6.43 -17.03
CA ASP A 252 -1.29 -5.39 -16.04
C ASP A 252 -0.11 -5.86 -15.17
N THR A 253 1.05 -5.18 -15.25
CA THR A 253 2.29 -5.49 -14.50
C THR A 253 2.34 -4.85 -13.10
N GLY A 254 1.38 -3.98 -12.77
CA GLY A 254 1.30 -3.32 -11.46
C GLY A 254 0.29 -2.18 -11.41
N LEU A 255 0.43 -1.33 -10.38
CA LEU A 255 -0.35 -0.12 -10.17
C LEU A 255 0.57 1.07 -9.88
N MET A 256 0.40 2.18 -10.61
CA MET A 256 0.93 3.49 -10.22
C MET A 256 -0.12 4.19 -9.35
N GLY A 257 0.25 4.56 -8.13
CA GLY A 257 -0.61 5.20 -7.15
C GLY A 257 -0.35 6.70 -7.00
N CYS A 258 -1.35 7.40 -6.50
CA CYS A 258 -1.27 8.80 -6.09
C CYS A 258 -2.12 9.03 -4.84
N CYS A 259 -1.50 9.55 -3.78
CA CYS A 259 -2.18 9.94 -2.55
C CYS A 259 -1.78 11.36 -2.14
N CYS A 260 -2.61 12.03 -1.34
CA CYS A 260 -2.23 13.31 -0.74
C CYS A 260 -1.47 13.12 0.58
N ARG A 261 -0.87 14.20 1.11
CA ARG A 261 -0.16 14.23 2.41
C ARG A 261 -0.96 13.77 3.65
N HIS A 262 -2.26 13.49 3.51
CA HIS A 262 -3.15 12.95 4.54
C HIS A 262 -3.41 11.44 4.36
N ASP A 263 -2.57 10.76 3.56
CA ASP A 263 -2.64 9.34 3.22
C ASP A 263 -3.99 8.94 2.55
N ALA A 264 -4.69 9.89 1.92
CA ALA A 264 -5.92 9.64 1.16
C ALA A 264 -5.61 9.46 -0.33
N ALA A 265 -6.15 8.40 -0.91
CA ALA A 265 -6.03 8.03 -2.32
C ALA A 265 -6.66 9.09 -3.23
N VAL A 266 -6.02 9.41 -4.36
CA VAL A 266 -6.49 10.47 -5.29
C VAL A 266 -6.65 9.94 -6.71
N TYR A 267 -5.60 9.37 -7.30
CA TYR A 267 -5.64 8.78 -8.65
C TYR A 267 -4.78 7.51 -8.74
N PHE A 268 -5.14 6.60 -9.63
CA PHE A 268 -4.48 5.33 -9.87
C PHE A 268 -4.35 5.08 -11.37
N ALA A 269 -3.34 4.33 -11.79
CA ALA A 269 -3.23 3.84 -13.16
C ALA A 269 -2.72 2.41 -13.17
N ASN A 270 -3.22 1.58 -14.09
CA ASN A 270 -2.60 0.28 -14.35
C ASN A 270 -1.24 0.52 -15.04
N ILE A 271 -0.22 -0.22 -14.60
CA ILE A 271 1.03 -0.35 -15.35
C ILE A 271 0.80 -1.48 -16.37
N HIS A 272 1.05 -1.24 -17.67
CA HIS A 272 0.76 -2.18 -18.76
C HIS A 272 2.05 -2.53 -19.51
N LYS A 273 2.37 -3.83 -19.65
CA LYS A 273 3.47 -4.38 -20.49
C LYS A 273 4.84 -3.69 -20.33
N SER A 274 5.11 -3.08 -19.19
CA SER A 274 6.34 -2.31 -18.95
C SER A 274 6.56 -2.05 -17.45
N GLY A 275 7.76 -1.56 -17.09
CA GLY A 275 8.08 -1.10 -15.74
C GLY A 275 7.42 0.24 -15.38
N GLU A 276 7.96 0.95 -14.39
CA GLU A 276 7.54 2.31 -14.02
C GLU A 276 7.85 3.33 -15.14
N GLN A 277 7.04 3.34 -16.19
CA GLN A 277 7.15 4.31 -17.27
C GLN A 277 6.81 5.72 -16.76
N ARG A 278 7.67 6.69 -17.09
CA ARG A 278 7.54 8.10 -16.65
C ARG A 278 6.29 8.82 -17.19
N ASN A 279 5.60 8.23 -18.18
CA ASN A 279 4.30 8.71 -18.67
C ASN A 279 3.19 8.59 -17.60
N LEU A 280 3.20 7.56 -16.75
CA LEU A 280 2.17 7.32 -15.73
C LEU A 280 2.15 8.42 -14.64
N PRO A 281 3.26 8.72 -13.93
CA PRO A 281 3.28 9.81 -12.96
C PRO A 281 3.03 11.17 -13.64
N MET A 282 3.50 11.37 -14.88
CA MET A 282 3.21 12.59 -15.63
C MET A 282 1.73 12.74 -16.01
N ALA A 283 1.03 11.65 -16.36
CA ALA A 283 -0.40 11.68 -16.64
C ALA A 283 -1.19 12.05 -15.37
N ILE A 284 -0.83 11.46 -14.22
CA ILE A 284 -1.39 11.84 -12.90
C ILE A 284 -1.16 13.32 -12.61
N ILE A 285 0.07 13.81 -12.76
CA ILE A 285 0.42 15.22 -12.51
C ILE A 285 -0.40 16.14 -13.42
N ARG A 286 -0.52 15.85 -14.73
CA ARG A 286 -1.32 16.66 -15.66
C ARG A 286 -2.80 16.66 -15.32
N LEU A 287 -3.36 15.52 -14.91
CA LEU A 287 -4.75 15.42 -14.48
C LEU A 287 -4.99 16.27 -13.22
N LEU A 288 -4.13 16.16 -12.20
CA LEU A 288 -4.16 17.00 -11.00
C LEU A 288 -4.08 18.50 -11.34
N LEU A 289 -3.12 18.90 -12.18
CA LEU A 289 -2.92 20.29 -12.60
C LEU A 289 -4.13 20.89 -13.33
N SER A 290 -4.94 20.05 -13.99
CA SER A 290 -6.20 20.43 -14.64
C SER A 290 -7.42 20.41 -13.71
N ALA A 291 -7.37 19.63 -12.62
CA ALA A 291 -8.48 19.46 -11.69
C ALA A 291 -8.54 20.57 -10.63
N VAL A 292 -7.39 21.16 -10.25
CA VAL A 292 -7.27 22.21 -9.22
C VAL A 292 -7.09 23.61 -9.82
N GLU A 293 -7.09 24.63 -8.96
CA GLU A 293 -6.93 26.03 -9.35
C GLU A 293 -5.62 26.28 -10.14
N SER A 294 -5.68 27.13 -11.18
CA SER A 294 -4.56 27.32 -12.12
C SER A 294 -3.35 28.04 -11.52
N ASP A 295 -3.55 28.81 -10.44
CA ASP A 295 -2.48 29.49 -9.69
C ASP A 295 -1.89 28.61 -8.58
N ARG A 296 -2.47 27.43 -8.31
CA ARG A 296 -2.17 26.66 -7.11
C ARG A 296 -0.83 25.92 -7.19
N PRO A 297 0.06 26.08 -6.18
CA PRO A 297 1.27 25.30 -6.09
C PRO A 297 1.01 23.81 -5.88
N LEU A 298 1.70 22.97 -6.65
CA LEU A 298 1.70 21.51 -6.55
C LEU A 298 3.11 21.01 -6.18
N SER A 299 3.19 20.19 -5.14
CA SER A 299 4.42 19.61 -4.60
C SER A 299 4.33 18.10 -4.69
N ILE A 300 5.26 17.48 -5.43
CA ILE A 300 5.29 16.04 -5.70
C ILE A 300 6.42 15.39 -4.90
N LEU A 301 6.08 14.41 -4.06
CA LEU A 301 7.01 13.49 -3.43
C LEU A 301 6.98 12.16 -4.20
N TYR A 302 8.13 11.67 -4.62
CA TYR A 302 8.26 10.42 -5.36
C TYR A 302 9.66 9.83 -5.15
N ASN A 303 9.80 8.52 -5.13
CA ASN A 303 11.08 7.84 -4.87
C ASN A 303 12.16 8.21 -5.90
N ILE A 304 11.77 8.51 -7.14
CA ILE A 304 12.65 9.05 -8.19
C ILE A 304 12.33 10.51 -8.56
N GLY A 305 11.80 11.30 -7.61
CA GLY A 305 11.33 12.68 -7.85
C GLY A 305 12.38 13.60 -8.49
N CYS A 306 13.64 13.50 -8.08
CA CYS A 306 14.77 14.23 -8.68
C CYS A 306 15.05 13.84 -10.14
N SER A 307 14.82 12.58 -10.51
CA SER A 307 14.97 12.07 -11.89
C SER A 307 13.79 12.53 -12.74
N LEU A 308 12.58 12.49 -12.18
CA LEU A 308 11.37 12.96 -12.85
C LEU A 308 11.38 14.47 -13.10
N ASP A 309 11.90 15.30 -12.19
CA ASP A 309 12.06 16.74 -12.44
C ASP A 309 13.02 17.01 -13.61
N LYS A 310 14.24 16.46 -13.55
CA LYS A 310 15.24 16.60 -14.62
C LYS A 310 14.68 16.15 -15.97
N TYR A 311 13.97 15.03 -16.00
CA TYR A 311 13.28 14.51 -17.18
C TYR A 311 12.19 15.47 -17.68
N ALA A 312 11.26 15.91 -16.82
CA ALA A 312 10.18 16.81 -17.17
C ALA A 312 10.67 18.19 -17.63
N SER A 313 11.71 18.71 -16.99
CA SER A 313 12.36 19.96 -17.34
C SER A 313 13.10 19.87 -18.69
N SER A 314 13.86 18.79 -18.93
CA SER A 314 14.59 18.58 -20.20
C SER A 314 13.72 18.53 -21.46
N ARG A 315 12.45 18.14 -21.31
CA ARG A 315 11.47 17.95 -22.40
C ARG A 315 10.30 18.93 -22.32
N ASN A 316 10.40 19.95 -21.45
CA ASN A 316 9.35 20.94 -21.20
C ASN A 316 7.95 20.34 -20.93
N LEU A 317 7.88 19.20 -20.22
CA LEU A 317 6.64 18.41 -20.12
C LEU A 317 5.52 19.08 -19.33
N LEU A 318 5.87 20.05 -18.49
CA LEU A 318 4.94 20.83 -17.67
C LEU A 318 4.57 22.17 -18.31
N GLY A 319 5.28 22.62 -19.34
CA GLY A 319 5.03 23.90 -20.01
C GLY A 319 4.87 25.07 -19.02
N ARG A 320 3.76 25.82 -19.16
CA ARG A 320 3.41 26.94 -18.27
C ARG A 320 3.29 26.55 -16.79
N ASP A 321 2.96 25.30 -16.49
CA ASP A 321 2.74 24.82 -15.13
C ASP A 321 4.07 24.51 -14.39
N ARG A 322 5.23 24.51 -15.09
CA ARG A 322 6.54 24.21 -14.47
C ARG A 322 6.85 25.11 -13.28
N ALA A 323 6.46 26.39 -13.34
CA ALA A 323 6.74 27.38 -12.29
C ALA A 323 5.96 27.14 -10.99
N ARG A 324 4.84 26.40 -11.04
CA ARG A 324 4.02 26.06 -9.87
C ARG A 324 4.18 24.61 -9.39
N VAL A 325 5.07 23.84 -10.03
CA VAL A 325 5.37 22.44 -9.65
C VAL A 325 6.74 22.36 -8.98
N LYS A 326 6.78 21.78 -7.79
CA LYS A 326 8.01 21.42 -7.05
C LYS A 326 8.11 19.90 -6.92
N PHE A 327 9.29 19.35 -7.13
CA PHE A 327 9.58 17.93 -6.88
C PHE A 327 10.44 17.76 -5.63
N GLY A 328 10.30 16.61 -4.98
CA GLY A 328 11.13 16.16 -3.88
C GLY A 328 11.16 14.64 -3.82
N THR A 329 12.19 14.09 -3.17
CA THR A 329 12.33 12.64 -2.99
C THR A 329 11.68 12.21 -1.67
N SER A 330 10.87 11.14 -1.68
CA SER A 330 10.28 10.56 -0.47
C SER A 330 11.37 10.26 0.58
N ILE A 331 11.13 10.57 1.86
CA ILE A 331 12.20 10.75 2.85
C ILE A 331 13.12 9.54 3.01
N PHE A 332 12.59 8.31 3.00
CA PHE A 332 13.44 7.12 3.15
C PHE A 332 14.31 6.86 1.91
N HIS A 333 13.86 7.25 0.71
CA HIS A 333 14.67 7.15 -0.51
C HIS A 333 15.64 8.32 -0.65
N ALA A 334 15.36 9.49 -0.07
CA ALA A 334 16.25 10.65 -0.16
C ALA A 334 17.69 10.31 0.28
N TYR A 335 17.86 9.49 1.33
CA TYR A 335 19.16 9.08 1.86
C TYR A 335 19.97 8.15 0.92
N VAL A 336 19.36 7.53 -0.10
CA VAL A 336 20.07 6.73 -1.11
C VAL A 336 20.54 7.54 -2.31
N HIS A 337 20.40 8.87 -2.28
CA HIS A 337 21.01 9.78 -3.25
C HIS A 337 22.27 10.45 -2.67
N ASN A 338 23.18 10.88 -3.56
CA ASN A 338 24.33 11.70 -3.20
C ASN A 338 23.91 13.02 -2.52
N TRP A 339 24.85 13.66 -1.82
CA TRP A 339 24.56 14.82 -0.98
C TRP A 339 23.96 16.01 -1.74
N ALA A 340 24.49 16.34 -2.92
CA ALA A 340 23.98 17.43 -3.74
C ALA A 340 22.49 17.22 -4.09
N CYS A 341 22.11 15.99 -4.44
CA CYS A 341 20.72 15.63 -4.69
C CYS A 341 19.87 15.65 -3.41
N GLN A 342 20.42 15.29 -2.25
CA GLN A 342 19.72 15.44 -0.97
C GLN A 342 19.46 16.90 -0.62
N LEU A 343 20.44 17.80 -0.78
CA LEU A 343 20.24 19.23 -0.54
C LEU A 343 19.11 19.81 -1.40
N GLU A 344 19.03 19.42 -2.68
CA GLU A 344 18.04 19.95 -3.62
C GLU A 344 16.63 19.30 -3.48
N TYR A 345 16.56 17.99 -3.21
CA TYR A 345 15.29 17.23 -3.26
C TYR A 345 14.83 16.61 -1.92
N ASN A 346 15.64 16.56 -0.87
CA ASN A 346 15.21 15.98 0.42
C ASN A 346 14.22 16.93 1.14
N PRO A 347 13.00 16.48 1.50
CA PRO A 347 12.00 17.28 2.19
C PRO A 347 12.42 17.79 3.58
N ARG A 348 13.49 17.25 4.17
CA ARG A 348 14.05 17.71 5.46
C ARG A 348 14.99 18.90 5.33
N PHE A 349 15.60 19.12 4.16
CA PHE A 349 16.53 20.23 3.92
C PHE A 349 15.89 21.38 3.13
N ASN A 350 14.65 21.18 2.65
CA ASN A 350 13.94 22.10 1.78
C ASN A 350 12.68 22.69 2.42
N ASP A 351 12.43 23.97 2.15
CA ASP A 351 11.19 24.63 2.59
C ASP A 351 9.94 24.13 1.84
N GLY A 352 8.79 24.26 2.51
CA GLY A 352 7.45 24.04 1.96
C GLY A 352 6.82 22.67 2.25
N TRP A 353 7.61 21.65 2.56
CA TRP A 353 7.11 20.29 2.80
C TRP A 353 6.48 20.08 4.19
N GLY A 354 6.92 20.86 5.18
CA GLY A 354 6.53 20.67 6.59
C GLY A 354 7.03 19.33 7.14
N LEU A 355 6.15 18.57 7.80
CA LEU A 355 6.49 17.23 8.31
C LEU A 355 6.03 16.08 7.39
N SER A 356 5.67 16.37 6.14
CA SER A 356 5.35 15.35 5.14
C SER A 356 6.57 14.46 4.85
N ASP A 357 6.35 13.15 4.75
CA ASP A 357 7.41 12.14 4.60
C ASP A 357 7.47 11.49 3.20
N GLY A 358 6.42 11.68 2.40
CA GLY A 358 6.28 11.01 1.10
C GLY A 358 5.73 9.59 1.22
N LYS A 359 5.52 9.08 2.44
CA LYS A 359 5.34 7.66 2.75
C LYS A 359 3.87 7.23 2.93
N GLY A 360 2.99 7.87 2.17
CA GLY A 360 1.55 7.65 2.24
C GLY A 360 1.06 6.50 1.35
N LEU A 361 1.78 6.18 0.27
CA LEU A 361 1.40 5.12 -0.66
C LEU A 361 1.78 3.74 -0.13
N GLU A 362 2.91 3.61 0.56
CA GLU A 362 3.37 2.39 1.21
C GLU A 362 2.38 1.93 2.30
N ARG A 363 1.83 2.88 3.07
CA ARG A 363 0.72 2.63 4.02
C ARG A 363 -0.55 2.17 3.28
N LEU A 364 -0.82 2.73 2.10
CA LEU A 364 -1.96 2.37 1.28
C LEU A 364 -1.77 1.00 0.62
N TRP A 365 -0.56 0.64 0.19
CA TRP A 365 -0.21 -0.68 -0.32
C TRP A 365 -0.34 -1.75 0.76
N SER A 366 0.16 -1.49 1.97
CA SER A 366 -0.07 -2.34 3.14
C SER A 366 -1.57 -2.57 3.39
N TYR A 367 -2.39 -1.52 3.31
CA TYR A 367 -3.86 -1.63 3.43
C TYR A 367 -4.56 -2.39 2.28
N LEU A 368 -3.97 -2.41 1.08
CA LEU A 368 -4.48 -3.10 -0.11
C LEU A 368 -3.91 -4.52 -0.29
N SER A 369 -2.89 -4.91 0.48
CA SER A 369 -2.17 -6.19 0.39
C SER A 369 -3.09 -7.42 0.33
N SER A 370 -4.15 -7.45 1.14
CA SER A 370 -5.13 -8.55 1.17
C SER A 370 -5.93 -8.72 -0.13
N LEU A 371 -5.92 -7.73 -1.02
CA LEU A 371 -6.50 -7.81 -2.37
C LEU A 371 -5.51 -8.30 -3.44
N VAL A 372 -4.20 -8.41 -3.14
CA VAL A 372 -3.19 -8.84 -4.12
C VAL A 372 -3.51 -10.23 -4.66
N SER A 373 -3.50 -11.26 -3.80
CA SER A 373 -3.71 -12.64 -4.22
C SER A 373 -5.11 -12.86 -4.85
N PRO A 374 -6.24 -12.45 -4.22
CA PRO A 374 -7.57 -12.68 -4.78
C PRO A 374 -7.84 -12.00 -6.13
N LEU A 375 -7.18 -10.88 -6.44
CA LEU A 375 -7.43 -10.13 -7.68
C LEU A 375 -6.50 -10.51 -8.85
N ARG A 376 -5.44 -11.30 -8.64
CA ARG A 376 -4.57 -11.83 -9.72
C ARG A 376 -5.34 -12.63 -10.77
N TYR A 377 -6.34 -13.39 -10.33
CA TYR A 377 -7.18 -14.27 -11.15
C TYR A 377 -8.60 -13.72 -11.39
N ALA A 378 -8.90 -12.52 -10.90
CA ALA A 378 -10.18 -11.87 -11.13
C ALA A 378 -10.27 -11.33 -12.57
N THR A 379 -11.48 -11.07 -13.08
CA THR A 379 -11.65 -10.42 -14.39
C THR A 379 -11.22 -8.95 -14.29
N ARG A 380 -10.76 -8.33 -15.39
CA ARG A 380 -10.23 -6.94 -15.37
C ARG A 380 -11.22 -5.94 -14.76
N ASN A 381 -12.50 -6.06 -15.11
CA ASN A 381 -13.57 -5.24 -14.54
C ASN A 381 -13.75 -5.48 -13.03
N HIS A 382 -13.70 -6.73 -12.57
CA HIS A 382 -13.84 -7.05 -11.15
C HIS A 382 -12.62 -6.58 -10.33
N ARG A 383 -11.40 -6.69 -10.87
CA ARG A 383 -10.15 -6.14 -10.29
C ARG A 383 -10.26 -4.63 -10.07
N LEU A 384 -10.60 -3.87 -11.11
CA LEU A 384 -10.73 -2.41 -11.02
C LEU A 384 -11.86 -1.99 -10.07
N ALA A 385 -13.03 -2.62 -10.16
CA ALA A 385 -14.17 -2.31 -9.30
C ALA A 385 -13.88 -2.61 -7.81
N ALA A 386 -13.22 -3.72 -7.50
CA ALA A 386 -12.82 -4.07 -6.14
C ALA A 386 -11.81 -3.06 -5.57
N LEU A 387 -10.75 -2.74 -6.33
CA LEU A 387 -9.76 -1.73 -5.92
C LEU A 387 -10.40 -0.36 -5.68
N ALA A 388 -11.21 0.12 -6.62
CA ALA A 388 -11.88 1.42 -6.47
C ALA A 388 -12.83 1.45 -5.26
N HIS A 389 -13.59 0.38 -5.03
CA HIS A 389 -14.47 0.26 -3.86
C HIS A 389 -13.68 0.28 -2.53
N ARG A 390 -12.55 -0.42 -2.47
CA ARG A 390 -11.65 -0.43 -1.31
C ARG A 390 -11.03 0.94 -1.03
N LEU A 391 -10.54 1.61 -2.07
CA LEU A 391 -9.98 2.97 -2.00
C LEU A 391 -11.04 4.00 -1.55
N LYS A 392 -12.27 3.88 -2.05
CA LYS A 392 -13.42 4.70 -1.63
C LYS A 392 -13.74 4.52 -0.14
N TYR A 393 -13.65 3.29 0.37
CA TYR A 393 -13.83 3.01 1.80
C TYR A 393 -12.67 3.53 2.65
N HIS A 394 -11.41 3.37 2.21
CA HIS A 394 -10.23 3.97 2.83
C HIS A 394 -10.40 5.48 3.00
N ASN A 395 -10.70 6.19 1.91
CA ASN A 395 -10.90 7.64 1.94
C ASN A 395 -12.07 8.03 2.84
N ARG A 396 -13.17 7.25 2.88
CA ARG A 396 -14.27 7.50 3.82
C ARG A 396 -13.83 7.40 5.29
N ARG A 397 -13.03 6.40 5.65
CA ARG A 397 -12.43 6.29 7.00
C ARG A 397 -11.54 7.50 7.31
N SER A 398 -10.63 7.84 6.40
CA SER A 398 -9.69 8.96 6.56
C SER A 398 -10.39 10.31 6.67
N LYS A 399 -11.50 10.53 5.96
CA LYS A 399 -12.34 11.73 6.10
C LYS A 399 -13.01 11.82 7.47
N ASN A 400 -13.59 10.71 7.95
CA ASN A 400 -14.25 10.67 9.26
C ASN A 400 -13.28 10.93 10.43
N SER A 401 -12.01 10.50 10.32
CA SER A 401 -10.97 10.72 11.34
C SER A 401 -10.08 11.95 11.11
N LEU A 402 -10.31 12.71 10.03
CA LEU A 402 -9.40 13.76 9.56
C LEU A 402 -9.11 14.85 10.61
N ILE A 403 -10.12 15.27 11.36
CA ILE A 403 -9.99 16.29 12.41
C ILE A 403 -9.07 15.81 13.54
N TYR A 404 -9.24 14.56 13.98
CA TYR A 404 -8.39 13.93 15.00
C TYR A 404 -6.95 13.76 14.50
N TRP A 405 -6.78 13.33 13.24
CA TRP A 405 -5.47 13.21 12.58
C TRP A 405 -4.75 14.57 12.53
N LEU A 406 -5.46 15.64 12.12
CA LEU A 406 -4.92 17.00 12.05
C LEU A 406 -4.53 17.54 13.43
N ARG A 407 -5.39 17.38 14.44
CA ARG A 407 -5.08 17.75 15.84
C ARG A 407 -3.82 17.05 16.34
N ARG A 408 -3.68 15.74 16.10
CA ARG A 408 -2.51 14.95 16.48
C ARG A 408 -1.23 15.42 15.76
N LYS A 409 -1.30 15.62 14.45
CA LYS A 409 -0.14 16.08 13.65
C LYS A 409 0.27 17.52 14.01
N PHE A 410 -0.69 18.40 14.32
CA PHE A 410 -0.41 19.74 14.84
C PHE A 410 0.32 19.69 16.19
N GLY A 411 -0.17 18.89 17.14
CA GLY A 411 0.50 18.70 18.43
C GLY A 411 1.94 18.19 18.28
N ASN A 412 2.17 17.22 17.37
CA ASN A 412 3.50 16.72 17.06
C ASN A 412 4.41 17.79 16.41
N ALA A 413 3.87 18.62 15.51
CA ALA A 413 4.59 19.74 14.92
C ALA A 413 4.99 20.81 15.97
N VAL A 414 4.09 21.14 16.89
CA VAL A 414 4.37 22.07 18.00
C VAL A 414 5.45 21.50 18.92
N LYS A 415 5.36 20.24 19.34
CA LYS A 415 6.40 19.55 20.13
C LYS A 415 7.76 19.55 19.42
N ARG A 416 7.78 19.24 18.11
CA ARG A 416 9.01 19.23 17.29
C ARG A 416 9.63 20.63 17.20
N ARG A 417 8.83 21.67 16.97
CA ARG A 417 9.29 23.07 16.92
C ARG A 417 10.00 23.47 18.21
N HIS A 418 9.38 23.24 19.37
CA HIS A 418 10.00 23.56 20.67
C HIS A 418 11.33 22.83 20.89
N LYS A 419 11.41 21.53 20.56
CA LYS A 419 12.66 20.75 20.66
C LYS A 419 13.74 21.31 19.73
N THR A 420 13.39 21.69 18.49
CA THR A 420 14.33 22.32 17.55
C THR A 420 14.79 23.70 18.02
N GLU A 421 13.91 24.52 18.58
CA GLU A 421 14.23 25.83 19.17
C GLU A 421 15.28 25.70 20.30
N GLN A 422 15.09 24.74 21.20
CA GLN A 422 16.04 24.45 22.28
C GLN A 422 17.40 23.96 21.76
N LEU A 423 17.40 23.10 20.75
CA LEU A 423 18.65 22.61 20.13
C LEU A 423 19.42 23.73 19.41
N LYS A 424 18.72 24.64 18.71
CA LYS A 424 19.33 25.83 18.09
C LYS A 424 20.02 26.72 19.13
N ARG A 425 19.32 27.05 20.23
CA ARG A 425 19.91 27.84 21.33
C ARG A 425 21.15 27.20 21.94
N LYS A 426 21.16 25.87 22.10
CA LYS A 426 22.35 25.13 22.57
C LYS A 426 23.51 25.20 21.58
N ALA A 427 23.25 25.02 20.28
CA ALA A 427 24.28 25.11 19.23
C ALA A 427 24.85 26.55 19.11
N GLU A 428 23.99 27.57 19.19
CA GLU A 428 24.42 28.97 19.20
C GLU A 428 25.26 29.33 20.44
N ALA A 429 24.96 28.75 21.61
CA ALA A 429 25.75 28.97 22.82
C ALA A 429 27.15 28.35 22.70
N LEU A 430 27.25 27.16 22.11
CA LEU A 430 28.53 26.51 21.80
C LEU A 430 29.36 27.33 20.80
N ASN A 431 28.74 27.83 19.73
CA ASN A 431 29.45 28.60 18.69
C ASN A 431 29.93 29.98 19.14
N ARG A 432 29.34 30.60 20.17
CA ARG A 432 29.77 31.92 20.68
C ARG A 432 31.04 31.89 21.53
N GLY A 433 31.56 30.70 21.88
CA GLY A 433 32.78 30.55 22.68
C GLY A 433 34.09 30.79 21.93
N ASN A 434 34.11 30.67 20.59
CA ASN A 434 35.33 30.71 19.80
C ASN A 434 35.39 31.98 18.96
N SER A 435 36.33 32.89 19.24
CA SER A 435 36.49 34.12 18.43
C SER A 435 37.93 34.43 17.98
N THR A 436 38.00 34.87 16.73
CA THR A 436 38.93 35.86 16.14
C THR A 436 40.34 35.52 15.64
N ASN A 437 40.98 34.38 15.93
CA ASN A 437 42.27 34.02 15.27
C ASN A 437 42.27 32.73 14.42
N GLN A 438 41.20 31.91 14.46
CA GLN A 438 41.17 30.58 13.81
C GLN A 438 40.51 30.54 12.41
N SER A 439 40.14 31.68 11.81
CA SER A 439 39.15 31.69 10.71
C SER A 439 39.55 30.96 9.43
N ALA A 440 40.84 30.88 9.08
CA ALA A 440 41.30 30.21 7.86
C ALA A 440 41.55 28.70 8.08
N GLU A 441 42.23 28.35 9.17
CA GLU A 441 42.52 26.97 9.55
C GLU A 441 41.23 26.19 9.85
N LYS A 442 40.28 26.82 10.56
CA LYS A 442 38.94 26.28 10.79
C LYS A 442 38.12 26.14 9.50
N LEU A 443 38.32 27.03 8.52
CA LEU A 443 37.62 26.92 7.23
C LEU A 443 38.17 25.76 6.38
N GLU A 444 39.48 25.50 6.42
CA GLU A 444 40.06 24.32 5.76
C GLU A 444 39.73 23.02 6.53
N GLU A 445 39.67 23.05 7.87
CA GLU A 445 39.14 21.97 8.70
C GLU A 445 37.69 21.65 8.28
N GLU A 446 36.77 22.61 8.35
CA GLU A 446 35.37 22.46 7.93
C GLU A 446 35.26 21.94 6.48
N ARG A 447 36.08 22.44 5.56
CA ARG A 447 36.14 21.99 4.17
C ARG A 447 36.61 20.55 4.02
N LEU A 448 37.69 20.13 4.69
CA LEU A 448 38.20 18.76 4.62
C LEU A 448 37.25 17.77 5.31
N LEU A 449 36.60 18.19 6.40
CA LEU A 449 35.53 17.42 7.05
C LEU A 449 34.32 17.24 6.13
N LEU A 450 33.91 18.27 5.40
CA LEU A 450 32.85 18.19 4.39
C LEU A 450 33.23 17.23 3.24
N LEU A 451 34.45 17.29 2.73
CA LEU A 451 34.93 16.38 1.68
C LEU A 451 35.01 14.92 2.16
N LEU A 452 35.52 14.69 3.37
CA LEU A 452 35.56 13.36 3.99
C LEU A 452 34.15 12.80 4.21
N TRP A 453 33.21 13.66 4.61
CA TRP A 453 31.82 13.26 4.81
C TRP A 453 31.04 13.05 3.50
N ASP A 454 31.30 13.81 2.44
CA ASP A 454 30.73 13.59 1.11
C ASP A 454 31.18 12.24 0.55
N ALA A 455 32.49 11.95 0.62
CA ALA A 455 33.06 10.65 0.24
C ALA A 455 32.47 9.48 1.06
N LYS A 456 32.24 9.68 2.37
CA LYS A 456 31.56 8.72 3.25
C LYS A 456 30.09 8.53 2.84
N SER A 457 29.40 9.59 2.45
CA SER A 457 27.99 9.55 2.02
C SER A 457 27.80 8.77 0.72
N ASP A 458 28.66 8.97 -0.27
CA ASP A 458 28.63 8.19 -1.51
C ASP A 458 28.92 6.70 -1.27
N LEU A 459 29.76 6.35 -0.30
CA LEU A 459 29.95 4.97 0.15
C LEU A 459 28.70 4.40 0.84
N PHE A 460 28.02 5.18 1.69
CA PHE A 460 26.78 4.76 2.35
C PHE A 460 25.68 4.41 1.33
N VAL A 461 25.55 5.21 0.26
CA VAL A 461 24.64 4.91 -0.86
C VAL A 461 24.94 3.54 -1.49
N GLN A 462 26.21 3.21 -1.71
CA GLN A 462 26.58 1.89 -2.23
C GLN A 462 26.35 0.75 -1.22
N ALA A 463 26.50 1.00 0.08
CA ALA A 463 26.23 0.01 1.12
C ALA A 463 24.72 -0.35 1.14
N VAL A 464 23.84 0.64 1.03
CA VAL A 464 22.38 0.42 0.94
C VAL A 464 22.04 -0.39 -0.32
N HIS A 465 22.61 -0.06 -1.48
CA HIS A 465 22.38 -0.82 -2.71
C HIS A 465 22.87 -2.27 -2.63
N LEU A 466 24.09 -2.51 -2.12
CA LEU A 466 24.62 -3.86 -1.95
C LEU A 466 23.81 -4.68 -0.94
N ARG A 467 23.24 -4.04 0.08
CA ARG A 467 22.35 -4.70 1.05
C ARG A 467 21.03 -5.11 0.38
N ALA A 468 20.39 -4.20 -0.36
CA ALA A 468 19.15 -4.49 -1.10
C ALA A 468 19.34 -5.61 -2.14
N GLU A 469 20.46 -5.62 -2.87
CA GLU A 469 20.76 -6.72 -3.82
C GLU A 469 20.98 -8.08 -3.13
N ARG A 470 21.48 -8.08 -1.89
CA ARG A 470 21.71 -9.31 -1.10
C ARG A 470 20.49 -9.78 -0.33
N GLU A 471 19.50 -8.94 -0.12
CA GLU A 471 18.32 -9.25 0.70
C GLU A 471 17.57 -10.52 0.24
N PRO A 472 17.31 -10.78 -1.06
CA PRO A 472 16.64 -12.02 -1.48
C PRO A 472 17.44 -13.28 -1.10
N ILE A 473 18.77 -13.19 -1.06
CA ILE A 473 19.63 -14.30 -0.64
C ILE A 473 19.55 -14.50 0.88
N LEU A 474 19.48 -13.42 1.67
CA LEU A 474 19.36 -13.47 3.13
C LEU A 474 17.99 -14.03 3.54
N ASN A 475 16.90 -13.55 2.95
CA ASN A 475 15.55 -14.03 3.26
C ASN A 475 15.38 -15.52 2.89
N SER A 476 16.02 -15.99 1.81
CA SER A 476 16.03 -17.42 1.45
C SER A 476 16.74 -18.35 2.42
N LYS A 477 17.60 -17.81 3.30
CA LYS A 477 18.26 -18.57 4.38
C LYS A 477 17.45 -18.55 5.69
N ASN A 478 16.65 -17.50 5.90
CA ASN A 478 15.96 -17.27 7.16
C ASN A 478 14.49 -17.71 7.16
N MET A 479 13.81 -17.70 5.99
CA MET A 479 12.36 -18.00 5.88
C MET A 479 12.03 -19.27 5.07
N GLY A 480 13.00 -20.18 4.87
CA GLY A 480 12.78 -21.48 4.20
C GLY A 480 12.45 -21.45 2.69
N THR A 481 12.16 -20.30 2.10
CA THR A 481 11.86 -20.15 0.67
C THR A 481 13.09 -20.38 -0.20
N GLN A 482 13.09 -21.46 -1.00
CA GLN A 482 14.24 -21.81 -1.85
C GLN A 482 14.39 -20.84 -3.04
N LEU A 483 15.35 -19.91 -2.95
CA LEU A 483 15.72 -19.05 -4.08
C LEU A 483 16.45 -19.88 -5.15
N GLY A 484 15.87 -19.94 -6.37
CA GLY A 484 16.38 -20.72 -7.49
C GLY A 484 17.80 -20.32 -7.93
N THR A 485 18.56 -21.30 -8.45
CA THR A 485 19.99 -21.15 -8.82
C THR A 485 20.24 -20.02 -9.82
N LYS A 486 19.43 -19.94 -10.89
CA LYS A 486 19.50 -18.86 -11.90
C LYS A 486 19.36 -17.45 -11.28
N LEU A 487 18.51 -17.29 -10.26
CA LEU A 487 18.31 -15.99 -9.59
C LEU A 487 19.47 -15.65 -8.65
N LYS A 488 19.98 -16.64 -7.89
CA LYS A 488 21.22 -16.49 -7.11
C LYS A 488 22.38 -16.04 -8.01
N GLU A 489 22.57 -16.66 -9.17
CA GLU A 489 23.60 -16.27 -10.14
C GLU A 489 23.42 -14.85 -10.70
N LYS A 490 22.18 -14.44 -11.07
CA LYS A 490 21.90 -13.07 -11.51
C LYS A 490 22.30 -12.05 -10.43
N ILE A 491 21.97 -12.30 -9.17
CA ILE A 491 22.32 -11.44 -8.03
C ILE A 491 23.85 -11.36 -7.83
N TYR A 492 24.56 -12.49 -7.82
CA TYR A 492 26.02 -12.47 -7.71
C TYR A 492 26.71 -11.75 -8.87
N LYS A 493 26.18 -11.86 -10.10
CA LYS A 493 26.67 -11.10 -11.28
C LYS A 493 26.46 -9.59 -11.11
N ALA A 494 25.31 -9.15 -10.57
CA ALA A 494 25.05 -7.73 -10.28
C ALA A 494 26.03 -7.16 -9.23
N ILE A 495 26.20 -7.87 -8.11
CA ILE A 495 27.15 -7.51 -7.05
C ILE A 495 28.59 -7.43 -7.60
N ALA A 496 28.99 -8.40 -8.43
CA ALA A 496 30.31 -8.39 -9.07
C ALA A 496 30.50 -7.19 -10.03
N ALA A 497 29.46 -6.82 -10.78
CA ALA A 497 29.49 -5.67 -11.69
C ALA A 497 29.61 -4.31 -10.95
N ARG A 498 29.11 -4.20 -9.71
CA ARG A 498 29.26 -3.00 -8.88
C ARG A 498 30.66 -2.83 -8.27
N ARG A 499 31.38 -3.93 -8.00
CA ARG A 499 32.67 -3.92 -7.27
C ARG A 499 33.68 -2.87 -7.78
N PRO A 500 33.91 -2.66 -9.10
CA PRO A 500 34.87 -1.65 -9.57
C PRO A 500 34.48 -0.21 -9.21
N ALA A 501 33.18 0.12 -9.25
CA ALA A 501 32.68 1.45 -8.88
C ALA A 501 32.81 1.70 -7.37
N VAL A 502 32.50 0.68 -6.56
CA VAL A 502 32.66 0.74 -5.10
C VAL A 502 34.13 0.91 -4.70
N VAL A 503 35.05 0.13 -5.29
CA VAL A 503 36.50 0.26 -5.02
C VAL A 503 37.01 1.67 -5.35
N LYS A 504 36.50 2.30 -6.42
CA LYS A 504 36.85 3.70 -6.75
C LYS A 504 36.44 4.69 -5.65
N LEU A 505 35.25 4.52 -5.08
CA LEU A 505 34.76 5.35 -3.97
C LEU A 505 35.53 5.09 -2.67
N ILE A 506 35.88 3.84 -2.38
CA ILE A 506 36.70 3.46 -1.23
C ILE A 506 38.07 4.14 -1.30
N ASN A 507 38.73 4.09 -2.45
CA ASN A 507 40.01 4.76 -2.68
C ASN A 507 39.91 6.29 -2.52
N TYR A 508 38.79 6.89 -2.95
CA TYR A 508 38.55 8.33 -2.79
C TYR A 508 38.35 8.72 -1.31
N PHE A 509 37.55 7.95 -0.57
CA PHE A 509 37.36 8.13 0.87
C PHE A 509 38.67 7.98 1.65
N ASN A 510 39.44 6.92 1.40
CA ASN A 510 40.75 6.70 2.02
C ASN A 510 41.71 7.87 1.72
N SER A 511 41.69 8.42 0.51
CA SER A 511 42.48 9.62 0.14
C SER A 511 42.04 10.87 0.91
N CYS A 512 40.73 11.08 1.09
CA CYS A 512 40.21 12.21 1.86
C CYS A 512 40.55 12.08 3.35
N HIS A 513 40.44 10.87 3.91
CA HIS A 513 40.80 10.58 5.30
C HIS A 513 42.30 10.82 5.55
N ALA A 514 43.16 10.29 4.68
CA ALA A 514 44.61 10.50 4.77
C ALA A 514 45.00 11.98 4.70
N LYS A 515 44.34 12.78 3.84
CA LYS A 515 44.56 14.23 3.76
C LYS A 515 44.11 14.96 5.02
N PHE A 516 42.98 14.57 5.60
CA PHE A 516 42.48 15.17 6.84
C PHE A 516 43.43 14.86 8.01
N VAL A 517 43.78 13.60 8.23
CA VAL A 517 44.68 13.19 9.33
C VAL A 517 46.09 13.77 9.18
N ALA A 518 46.57 13.99 7.94
CA ALA A 518 47.86 14.65 7.70
C ALA A 518 47.89 16.14 8.09
N GLN A 519 46.73 16.81 8.15
CA GLN A 519 46.63 18.21 8.59
C GLN A 519 46.16 18.34 10.05
N PHE A 520 45.31 17.42 10.52
CA PHE A 520 44.72 17.42 11.86
C PHE A 520 44.98 16.07 12.58
N PRO A 521 46.24 15.74 12.92
CA PRO A 521 46.60 14.44 13.50
C PRO A 521 45.96 14.17 14.87
N ASP A 522 45.71 15.22 15.66
CA ASP A 522 44.98 15.14 16.94
C ASP A 522 43.53 14.67 16.78
N GLN A 523 42.97 14.74 15.57
CA GLN A 523 41.64 14.27 15.21
C GLN A 523 41.67 12.94 14.42
N SER A 524 42.76 12.18 14.50
CA SER A 524 42.93 10.89 13.82
C SER A 524 41.88 9.82 14.15
N GLN A 525 41.15 9.95 15.27
CA GLN A 525 40.05 9.05 15.68
C GLN A 525 38.63 9.61 15.41
N ILE A 526 38.48 10.58 14.50
CA ILE A 526 37.19 11.23 14.23
C ILE A 526 36.09 10.30 13.67
N ILE A 527 36.48 9.12 13.18
CA ILE A 527 35.58 7.99 12.90
C ILE A 527 35.96 6.87 13.87
N PRO A 528 35.08 6.53 14.84
CA PRO A 528 35.34 5.46 15.81
C PRO A 528 35.64 4.14 15.11
N ASN A 529 36.60 3.39 15.66
CA ASN A 529 37.02 2.06 15.20
C ASN A 529 37.54 1.99 13.74
N PHE A 530 37.87 3.11 13.10
CA PHE A 530 38.41 3.12 11.75
C PHE A 530 39.95 3.15 11.72
N ASN A 531 40.56 2.10 11.15
CA ASN A 531 42.03 1.93 11.11
C ASN A 531 42.72 2.72 9.97
N GLY A 532 42.07 3.74 9.41
CA GLY A 532 42.67 4.64 8.41
C GLY A 532 42.68 4.15 6.95
N SER A 533 42.35 2.88 6.70
CA SER A 533 42.20 2.32 5.35
C SER A 533 41.03 1.34 5.30
N LEU A 534 40.02 1.64 4.48
CA LEU A 534 38.88 0.76 4.21
C LEU A 534 39.19 -0.13 3.00
N THR A 535 38.91 -1.44 3.10
CA THR A 535 38.93 -2.38 1.96
C THR A 535 37.52 -2.69 1.44
N TYR A 536 37.41 -3.28 0.24
CA TYR A 536 36.12 -3.71 -0.29
C TYR A 536 35.51 -4.84 0.54
N GLU A 537 36.35 -5.74 1.04
CA GLU A 537 35.96 -6.91 1.81
C GLU A 537 35.31 -6.47 3.13
N GLU A 538 35.97 -5.58 3.89
CA GLU A 538 35.43 -4.94 5.11
C GLU A 538 34.14 -4.17 4.82
N PHE A 539 34.17 -3.27 3.83
CA PHE A 539 33.00 -2.48 3.43
C PHE A 539 31.80 -3.36 3.07
N SER A 540 32.03 -4.47 2.35
CA SER A 540 30.98 -5.38 1.92
C SER A 540 30.47 -6.30 3.03
N ALA A 541 31.18 -6.43 4.16
CA ALA A 541 30.75 -7.18 5.34
C ALA A 541 30.02 -6.29 6.37
N MET A 542 30.23 -4.97 6.30
CA MET A 542 29.69 -3.97 7.22
C MET A 542 28.15 -3.93 7.25
N SER A 543 27.55 -3.80 8.43
CA SER A 543 26.11 -3.49 8.56
C SER A 543 25.84 -2.02 8.26
N LEU A 544 24.58 -1.66 7.98
CA LEU A 544 24.16 -0.26 7.90
C LEU A 544 24.08 0.40 9.28
N ASP A 545 24.02 -0.41 10.34
CA ASP A 545 24.06 0.03 11.74
C ASP A 545 25.47 0.31 12.26
N ASP A 546 26.52 -0.04 11.51
CA ASP A 546 27.91 -0.02 11.96
C ASP A 546 28.35 1.34 12.53
N THR A 547 29.21 1.31 13.54
CA THR A 547 29.85 2.50 14.15
C THR A 547 30.59 3.38 13.12
N PHE A 548 31.05 2.82 12.02
CA PHE A 548 31.58 3.58 10.88
C PHE A 548 30.54 4.56 10.33
N TRP A 549 29.28 4.15 10.16
CA TRP A 549 28.18 5.01 9.67
C TRP A 549 27.61 5.90 10.77
N ASN A 550 27.38 5.32 11.94
CA ASN A 550 26.56 5.91 13.00
C ASN A 550 27.36 6.43 14.21
N GLY A 551 28.69 6.47 14.10
CA GLY A 551 29.60 7.10 15.05
C GLY A 551 30.47 8.18 14.39
N GLY A 552 30.91 9.14 15.20
CA GLY A 552 31.87 10.15 14.77
C GLY A 552 31.29 11.24 13.87
N LEU A 553 32.09 11.63 12.86
CA LEU A 553 32.04 12.90 12.15
C LEU A 553 30.63 13.43 11.79
N TYR A 554 29.75 12.58 11.25
CA TYR A 554 28.31 12.84 11.14
C TYR A 554 27.53 11.52 11.12
N PHE A 555 26.30 11.54 11.63
CA PHE A 555 25.34 10.42 11.60
C PHE A 555 24.56 10.44 10.27
N HIS A 556 24.53 9.33 9.52
CA HIS A 556 23.72 9.25 8.30
C HIS A 556 22.21 9.16 8.59
N SER A 557 21.82 8.44 9.64
CA SER A 557 20.44 8.45 10.14
C SER A 557 20.37 8.06 11.61
N ARG A 558 19.45 8.68 12.35
CA ARG A 558 18.95 8.18 13.65
C ARG A 558 17.44 7.92 13.61
N ALA A 559 16.88 7.76 12.41
CA ALA A 559 15.48 7.42 12.23
C ALA A 559 15.29 5.90 12.44
N PRO A 560 14.13 5.43 12.92
CA PRO A 560 13.93 4.03 13.26
C PRO A 560 14.36 3.05 12.15
N TRP A 561 14.03 3.29 10.88
CA TRP A 561 14.41 2.44 9.74
C TRP A 561 15.92 2.18 9.54
N ALA A 562 16.81 2.92 10.23
CA ALA A 562 18.27 2.78 10.15
C ALA A 562 18.92 2.32 11.48
N ILE A 563 18.10 1.79 12.41
CA ILE A 563 18.49 1.27 13.73
C ILE A 563 17.62 0.06 14.13
N ASP A 564 16.36 0.03 13.66
CA ASP A 564 15.33 -0.97 13.92
C ASP A 564 15.32 -2.05 12.81
N PRO A 565 15.66 -3.31 13.11
CA PRO A 565 15.76 -4.38 12.12
C PRO A 565 14.47 -4.67 11.33
N ASP A 566 13.30 -4.49 11.95
CA ASP A 566 12.02 -4.86 11.36
C ASP A 566 11.51 -3.79 10.39
N ILE A 567 11.78 -2.51 10.70
CA ILE A 567 11.51 -1.40 9.78
C ILE A 567 12.52 -1.41 8.62
N HIS A 568 13.74 -1.87 8.88
CA HIS A 568 14.81 -1.95 7.89
C HIS A 568 14.53 -3.00 6.79
N SER A 569 14.01 -4.18 7.13
CA SER A 569 13.63 -5.21 6.14
C SER A 569 12.53 -4.71 5.19
N CYS A 570 11.50 -4.04 5.71
CA CYS A 570 10.42 -3.49 4.88
C CYS A 570 10.97 -2.44 3.88
N ALA A 571 11.85 -1.53 4.34
CA ALA A 571 12.46 -0.50 3.48
C ALA A 571 13.45 -1.07 2.43
N MET A 572 14.12 -2.18 2.73
CA MET A 572 15.00 -2.90 1.80
C MET A 572 14.19 -3.57 0.69
N SER A 573 13.08 -4.22 1.06
CA SER A 573 12.22 -4.93 0.10
C SER A 573 11.64 -4.01 -0.99
N ASP A 574 11.31 -2.76 -0.65
CA ASP A 574 10.88 -1.71 -1.61
C ASP A 574 12.05 -1.15 -2.45
N ALA A 575 13.27 -1.12 -1.92
CA ALA A 575 14.44 -0.65 -2.66
C ALA A 575 14.86 -1.64 -3.77
N GLY A 576 14.65 -2.94 -3.55
CA GLY A 576 14.88 -4.01 -4.55
C GLY A 576 13.97 -3.94 -5.78
N VAL A 577 12.84 -3.23 -5.70
CA VAL A 577 11.83 -3.11 -6.78
C VAL A 577 12.35 -2.29 -7.98
N ASN A 578 13.42 -1.52 -7.82
CA ASN A 578 14.05 -0.75 -8.92
C ASN A 578 14.97 -1.59 -9.82
N LEU A 579 15.10 -2.90 -9.60
CA LEU A 579 15.73 -3.80 -10.56
C LEU A 579 14.71 -4.16 -11.65
N GLU A 580 14.99 -3.75 -12.88
CA GLU A 580 14.40 -4.39 -14.07
C GLU A 580 14.75 -5.88 -13.99
N VAL A 581 13.77 -6.72 -13.64
CA VAL A 581 13.89 -8.19 -13.75
C VAL A 581 13.48 -8.55 -15.16
N PRO A 582 14.40 -8.96 -16.06
CA PRO A 582 14.02 -9.45 -17.37
C PRO A 582 13.41 -10.84 -17.22
N ASP A 583 12.34 -11.06 -17.98
CA ASP A 583 11.40 -12.18 -17.95
C ASP A 583 12.02 -13.54 -17.60
N ILE A 584 11.30 -14.30 -16.78
CA ILE A 584 11.40 -15.77 -16.71
C ILE A 584 9.97 -16.30 -16.63
N ASP A 585 9.44 -16.70 -17.79
CA ASP A 585 8.24 -17.52 -17.90
C ASP A 585 8.53 -19.00 -17.52
N GLU A 586 7.45 -19.69 -17.12
CA GLU A 586 7.24 -21.15 -17.05
C GLU A 586 8.16 -22.01 -16.13
N GLU A 587 7.58 -23.11 -15.62
CA GLU A 587 8.18 -24.17 -14.76
C GLU A 587 8.56 -23.84 -13.29
N LEU A 588 7.61 -23.40 -12.45
CA LEU A 588 7.76 -23.51 -10.98
C LEU A 588 6.42 -23.42 -10.20
N GLU A 589 5.42 -24.23 -10.56
CA GLU A 589 4.05 -24.14 -9.99
C GLU A 589 3.63 -25.31 -9.04
N ASP A 590 4.49 -26.31 -8.80
CA ASP A 590 4.09 -27.60 -8.18
C ASP A 590 4.60 -27.91 -6.74
N VAL A 591 5.19 -26.95 -5.99
CA VAL A 591 5.78 -27.24 -4.65
C VAL A 591 5.47 -26.18 -3.57
N LEU A 592 4.30 -25.55 -3.60
CA LEU A 592 3.82 -24.67 -2.50
C LEU A 592 2.35 -24.93 -2.14
N LEU A 593 2.06 -26.20 -1.83
CA LEU A 593 1.03 -26.56 -0.87
C LEU A 593 1.72 -27.00 0.42
N ASP A 594 1.03 -26.79 1.55
CA ASP A 594 1.45 -27.13 2.92
C ASP A 594 2.61 -26.30 3.50
N ASN A 595 2.27 -25.12 4.03
CA ASN A 595 2.61 -24.68 5.40
C ASN A 595 2.10 -23.23 5.64
N GLU A 596 0.80 -23.06 5.90
CA GLU A 596 0.30 -21.88 6.62
C GLU A 596 0.31 -22.18 8.13
N GLY A 597 1.37 -21.73 8.80
CA GLY A 597 1.42 -21.66 10.26
C GLY A 597 0.86 -20.32 10.73
N ASP A 598 -0.14 -20.39 11.61
CA ASP A 598 -0.74 -19.24 12.30
C ASP A 598 0.26 -18.57 13.26
N ASP A 599 0.00 -17.31 13.62
CA ASP A 599 0.44 -16.57 14.82
C ASP A 599 0.19 -15.06 14.59
N GLY A 600 -1.09 -14.68 14.55
CA GLY A 600 -1.54 -13.30 14.39
C GLY A 600 -2.13 -12.68 15.66
N ASP A 601 -1.29 -12.25 16.61
CA ASP A 601 -1.76 -11.57 17.82
C ASP A 601 -2.01 -10.06 17.61
N TYR A 602 -3.17 -9.59 18.06
CA TYR A 602 -3.59 -8.18 17.98
C TYR A 602 -4.11 -7.66 19.33
N ALA A 603 -3.54 -6.52 19.73
CA ALA A 603 -4.15 -5.43 20.49
C ALA A 603 -4.36 -5.54 22.02
N GLU A 604 -3.71 -4.60 22.71
CA GLU A 604 -4.16 -3.79 23.88
C GLU A 604 -3.29 -2.49 23.81
N ASP A 605 -3.69 -1.27 24.17
CA ASP A 605 -4.74 -0.74 25.06
C ASP A 605 -5.44 0.52 24.50
N ASP A 606 -6.66 0.81 24.96
CA ASP A 606 -7.08 2.14 25.50
C ASP A 606 -8.59 2.13 25.89
N TRP A 607 -8.92 2.03 27.18
CA TRP A 607 -10.18 2.57 27.75
C TRP A 607 -10.03 2.91 29.26
N VAL A 608 -9.80 4.20 29.53
CA VAL A 608 -10.44 5.05 30.57
C VAL A 608 -10.47 4.59 32.04
N ASP A 609 -9.92 5.43 32.94
CA ASP A 609 -10.73 6.00 34.04
C ASP A 609 -10.18 7.31 34.64
N GLU A 610 -11.11 8.19 35.07
CA GLU A 610 -10.85 9.45 35.78
C GLU A 610 -10.96 9.26 37.31
N ILE A 611 -9.86 9.25 38.08
CA ILE A 611 -9.90 9.62 39.52
C ILE A 611 -8.62 10.40 39.88
N GLY A 612 -8.76 11.49 40.63
CA GLY A 612 -7.66 12.36 41.03
C GLY A 612 -6.76 11.77 42.11
N TYR A 613 -5.48 12.16 42.11
CA TYR A 613 -4.53 11.87 43.18
C TYR A 613 -4.47 13.02 44.19
N ASP A 614 -4.64 12.68 45.46
CA ASP A 614 -4.34 13.52 46.62
C ASP A 614 -2.93 13.16 47.16
N ASP A 615 -2.22 14.14 47.70
CA ASP A 615 -0.82 13.99 48.13
C ASP A 615 -0.72 13.40 49.54
N THR A 616 -0.08 12.24 49.72
CA THR A 616 0.74 11.94 50.92
C THR A 616 1.58 10.65 50.76
N PRO A 617 2.83 10.62 51.27
CA PRO A 617 3.69 9.44 51.18
C PRO A 617 3.51 8.49 52.36
N LYS A 618 3.41 7.16 52.12
CA LYS A 618 3.45 6.14 53.19
C LYS A 618 4.35 4.95 52.89
N VAL A 619 5.24 4.75 53.86
CA VAL A 619 6.28 3.73 54.08
C VAL A 619 5.84 2.28 53.80
N ALA A 620 6.76 1.47 53.28
CA ALA A 620 6.58 0.03 53.04
C ALA A 620 6.91 -0.85 54.27
N PRO A 621 6.12 -1.90 54.57
CA PRO A 621 6.47 -3.00 55.47
C PRO A 621 6.86 -4.31 54.70
N PRO A 622 7.44 -5.33 55.39
CA PRO A 622 8.22 -6.40 54.75
C PRO A 622 7.47 -7.70 54.40
N LEU A 623 8.15 -8.55 53.61
CA LEU A 623 7.74 -9.90 53.16
C LEU A 623 7.77 -10.97 54.29
N PRO A 624 6.85 -11.96 54.25
CA PRO A 624 6.99 -13.24 54.96
C PRO A 624 7.23 -14.44 54.00
N ALA A 625 7.60 -15.58 54.59
CA ALA A 625 8.33 -16.69 53.97
C ALA A 625 7.52 -17.76 53.19
N GLU A 626 8.27 -18.62 52.48
CA GLU A 626 7.83 -19.78 51.68
C GLU A 626 7.15 -20.90 52.51
N VAL A 627 6.22 -21.62 51.88
CA VAL A 627 5.76 -22.97 52.29
C VAL A 627 5.57 -23.82 51.04
N ALA A 628 6.18 -25.01 51.01
CA ALA A 628 6.14 -25.94 49.86
C ALA A 628 4.94 -26.92 49.92
N PRO A 629 4.39 -27.36 48.77
CA PRO A 629 3.35 -28.39 48.69
C PRO A 629 3.89 -29.84 48.62
N PRO A 630 3.09 -30.86 48.97
CA PRO A 630 3.54 -32.26 49.10
C PRO A 630 3.41 -33.13 47.84
N LEU A 631 4.12 -34.27 47.86
CA LEU A 631 4.19 -35.32 46.82
C LEU A 631 2.95 -36.24 46.76
N PRO A 632 2.58 -36.79 45.58
CA PRO A 632 1.76 -37.99 45.45
C PRO A 632 2.61 -39.29 45.38
N GLN A 633 2.03 -40.42 45.79
CA GLN A 633 2.68 -41.74 45.82
C GLN A 633 2.56 -42.53 44.50
N GLU A 634 3.40 -43.57 44.40
CA GLU A 634 3.64 -44.43 43.24
C GLU A 634 2.56 -45.50 43.00
N SER A 635 2.49 -45.99 41.75
CA SER A 635 2.06 -47.36 41.44
C SER A 635 2.91 -47.91 40.29
N GLU A 636 3.63 -48.99 40.53
CA GLU A 636 4.62 -49.59 39.61
C GLU A 636 3.98 -50.32 38.41
N ALA A 637 4.67 -50.37 37.26
CA ALA A 637 5.06 -51.64 36.60
C ALA A 637 5.88 -51.47 35.30
N ARG A 638 7.19 -51.78 35.40
CA ARG A 638 8.07 -52.47 34.42
C ARG A 638 8.04 -52.05 32.92
N ILE A 639 9.17 -51.49 32.48
CA ILE A 639 9.75 -51.70 31.14
C ILE A 639 11.19 -52.17 31.32
N SER A 640 11.61 -53.20 30.59
CA SER A 640 13.00 -53.68 30.50
C SER A 640 13.55 -53.50 29.09
N SER A 641 14.87 -53.39 28.96
CA SER A 641 15.61 -53.29 27.69
C SER A 641 16.82 -54.28 27.74
N PRO A 642 17.76 -54.32 26.77
CA PRO A 642 17.61 -54.82 25.38
C PRO A 642 18.71 -55.86 24.98
N VAL A 643 18.96 -56.07 23.67
CA VAL A 643 20.19 -56.65 23.01
C VAL A 643 20.27 -58.22 22.94
N PRO A 644 20.97 -58.87 21.97
CA PRO A 644 21.03 -58.77 20.49
C PRO A 644 20.77 -60.12 19.75
N GLU A 645 20.82 -60.18 18.40
CA GLU A 645 21.54 -61.24 17.64
C GLU A 645 21.71 -60.92 16.11
N GLU A 646 22.40 -61.80 15.36
CA GLU A 646 23.34 -61.42 14.29
C GLU A 646 22.95 -61.65 12.80
N LEU A 647 23.85 -61.17 11.93
CA LEU A 647 23.90 -61.20 10.46
C LEU A 647 23.74 -62.58 9.77
N ASN A 648 23.19 -62.57 8.54
CA ASN A 648 23.92 -63.12 7.38
C ASN A 648 23.41 -62.68 5.98
N VAL A 649 24.32 -62.61 5.00
CA VAL A 649 24.17 -62.06 3.61
C VAL A 649 25.21 -62.75 2.71
N PRO A 650 24.86 -63.40 1.56
CA PRO A 650 24.64 -62.74 0.25
C PRO A 650 23.51 -63.45 -0.59
N ASP A 651 23.32 -63.37 -1.92
CA ASP A 651 24.10 -62.82 -3.04
C ASP A 651 23.25 -62.35 -4.26
N ARG A 652 23.94 -61.77 -5.26
CA ARG A 652 23.50 -60.97 -6.41
C ARG A 652 22.92 -61.78 -7.58
N SER A 653 22.09 -61.12 -8.41
CA SER A 653 22.13 -61.26 -9.89
C SER A 653 21.48 -60.08 -10.62
N ALA A 654 21.99 -59.79 -11.82
CA ALA A 654 21.55 -58.78 -12.79
C ALA A 654 22.21 -59.13 -14.16
N PRO A 655 21.99 -58.37 -15.26
CA PRO A 655 20.75 -58.03 -15.95
C PRO A 655 20.75 -58.52 -17.43
N SER A 656 19.63 -58.38 -18.18
CA SER A 656 19.61 -58.60 -19.65
C SER A 656 18.58 -57.73 -20.40
N ILE A 657 19.01 -57.10 -21.50
CA ILE A 657 18.25 -56.47 -22.62
C ILE A 657 19.05 -56.82 -23.89
N PRO A 658 18.47 -57.41 -24.97
CA PRO A 658 17.90 -56.69 -26.15
C PRO A 658 16.49 -57.21 -26.53
N GLU A 659 15.75 -56.68 -27.52
CA GLU A 659 16.09 -55.88 -28.73
C GLU A 659 15.54 -54.43 -28.72
#